data_AF-A0A9W6SGA8-F1
#
_entry.id   AF-A0A9W6SGA8-F1
#
_cell.length_a   1.000
_cell.length_b   1.000
_cell.length_c   1.000
_cell.angle_alpha   90.00
_cell.angle_beta   90.00
_cell.angle_gamma   90.00
#
_symmetry.space_group_name_H-M   'P 1'
#
loop_
_entity.id
_entity.type
_entity.pdbx_description
1 polymer ?
#
loop_
_entity_poly.entity_id
_entity_poly.type
_entity_poly.pdbx_seq_one_letter_code
_entity_poly.pdbx_strand_id
1 'polypeptide(L)'
;MKIRSRALTFTATALLVLSGLVALSAPAQAAAGLTATFTQTSYGSWWMGKFIVKNPTSAAINGWTLEFQLPAATKVDGHWNGTATTKPNNAFSVANAYYNGNVAAGRDTEPYSYYFISSSPMSTPLSCRINGNKCDGGTDAPPGAPTNVTVGARTTTRISLSWTAPAPGDFPITGYDVYADGALKASVDTTSATLTGLTPNTSYQLTVKSKDSRGNVSAASAPVTGATRNPADDTTPPTVPGNLRSPYHDSVTVSLAWDASTDAGGLFAYEVYVNGTLNQTVTGTTAKVVNLAPSTPYQFTVKARDIYDNVSAATPALSVTTDDPVGNGNYARVGYFAQWGIYGRQFFVRNLHTSGAAAKMTHLNYAFTNLNQNTFTCMNGVTKGTTANPQDPDQGTGAGDAEADYSRGFSAAQSVDGVADTGWEPLRGNFNQLKKLKAKYPNLKVMMSIGGWTYSKFFHDAALTPERRQAFAASCIDLYIKGNLPSYNGAGGAGSAAGVFDGLDLDWEWPGAEGHPGNHWSAEDKANNTLLIAEFRRQMEELTKTTGKHYQLTAFTPADPAKIATGWDITTNDGNPSVFDYLDFANVQGYDFHGAGSDNSWEPNRTGHASNQNTDAQDPYNFHFSVVDAIKPYIDAGVNPRKLTIGVPFYGRGWQGVADGGVHGEWQSATGAAPGQFPEEAGTRGYANLLASVPNCTVYHDEQSLSTYCYTGNNGQWWTFDDPWLITKKMAWLKSKGLLGVMIWEMSGDNGTLMTAIDNGLK
;
A
#
# COMPACT_ATOMS: atom_id res chain seq x y z
N MET A 1 84.88 19.92 -8.33
CA MET A 1 85.13 18.81 -9.27
C MET A 1 83.95 18.76 -10.24
N LYS A 2 84.20 18.97 -11.54
CA LYS A 2 83.21 18.98 -12.63
C LYS A 2 82.58 17.59 -12.82
N ILE A 3 81.35 17.54 -13.36
CA ILE A 3 80.78 16.60 -14.37
C ILE A 3 79.26 16.91 -14.43
N ARG A 4 78.76 17.56 -15.49
CA ARG A 4 78.05 16.99 -16.68
C ARG A 4 76.79 16.20 -16.30
N SER A 5 75.63 16.23 -16.97
CA SER A 5 75.11 16.85 -18.19
C SER A 5 73.75 16.18 -18.42
N ARG A 6 72.74 16.88 -18.96
CA ARG A 6 71.90 16.47 -20.11
C ARG A 6 70.51 17.11 -20.04
N ALA A 7 70.26 17.93 -21.07
CA ALA A 7 68.94 18.26 -21.56
C ALA A 7 68.27 17.01 -22.14
N LEU A 8 66.96 16.89 -22.01
CA LEU A 8 66.13 16.08 -22.90
C LEU A 8 64.96 16.91 -23.42
N THR A 9 65.01 17.07 -24.73
CA THR A 9 64.00 17.47 -25.70
C THR A 9 62.73 16.64 -25.57
N PHE A 10 61.56 17.27 -25.58
CA PHE A 10 60.31 16.61 -25.96
C PHE A 10 59.95 17.04 -27.38
N THR A 11 60.13 16.10 -28.30
CA THR A 11 59.68 16.12 -29.70
C THR A 11 58.18 15.93 -29.79
N ALA A 12 57.57 16.69 -30.70
CA ALA A 12 56.22 16.49 -31.21
C ALA A 12 56.08 15.12 -31.88
N THR A 13 54.99 14.41 -31.61
CA THR A 13 54.57 13.25 -32.39
C THR A 13 53.12 13.42 -32.79
N ALA A 14 52.90 13.38 -34.10
CA ALA A 14 51.63 13.46 -34.78
C ALA A 14 50.66 12.36 -34.34
N LEU A 15 49.41 12.73 -34.05
CA LEU A 15 48.31 11.76 -34.04
C LEU A 15 47.81 11.57 -35.48
N LEU A 16 47.97 10.35 -35.98
CA LEU A 16 47.31 9.84 -37.17
C LEU A 16 45.79 9.99 -37.04
N VAL A 17 45.18 10.66 -38.02
CA VAL A 17 43.75 10.56 -38.31
C VAL A 17 43.50 9.19 -38.93
N LEU A 18 43.06 8.22 -38.12
CA LEU A 18 42.47 6.99 -38.63
C LEU A 18 40.97 7.25 -38.83
N SER A 19 40.58 7.48 -40.08
CA SER A 19 39.20 7.47 -40.53
C SER A 19 38.62 6.06 -40.41
N GLY A 20 38.10 5.73 -39.23
CA GLY A 20 37.26 4.56 -39.02
C GLY A 20 35.83 4.87 -39.44
N LEU A 21 35.43 4.39 -40.61
CA LEU A 21 34.00 4.22 -40.93
C LEU A 21 33.42 3.23 -39.91
N VAL A 22 32.79 3.74 -38.86
CA VAL A 22 31.86 2.96 -38.05
C VAL A 22 30.59 2.82 -38.90
N ALA A 23 30.49 1.70 -39.61
CA ALA A 23 29.19 1.24 -40.05
C ALA A 23 28.34 1.04 -38.78
N LEU A 24 27.36 1.92 -38.57
CA LEU A 24 26.27 1.69 -37.63
C LEU A 24 25.60 0.40 -38.09
N SER A 25 25.95 -0.71 -37.45
CA SER A 25 25.21 -1.96 -37.56
C SER A 25 23.77 -1.66 -37.15
N ALA A 26 22.82 -1.90 -38.05
CA ALA A 26 21.41 -1.99 -37.71
C ALA A 26 21.24 -2.86 -36.44
N PRO A 27 20.28 -2.57 -35.56
CA PRO A 27 20.04 -3.41 -34.39
C PRO A 27 19.88 -4.85 -34.86
N ALA A 28 20.64 -5.77 -34.25
CA ALA A 28 20.59 -7.18 -34.55
C ALA A 28 19.12 -7.63 -34.53
N GLN A 29 18.58 -8.04 -35.67
CA GLN A 29 17.28 -8.70 -35.70
C GLN A 29 17.35 -9.88 -34.72
N ALA A 30 16.48 -9.88 -33.71
CA ALA A 30 16.32 -11.00 -32.81
C ALA A 30 16.16 -12.27 -33.66
N ALA A 31 16.99 -13.27 -33.41
CA ALA A 31 16.86 -14.56 -34.09
C ALA A 31 15.42 -15.07 -33.89
N ALA A 32 14.75 -15.41 -34.99
CA ALA A 32 13.36 -15.87 -34.98
C ALA A 32 13.17 -16.98 -33.94
N GLY A 33 12.21 -16.83 -33.02
CA GLY A 33 11.95 -17.80 -31.97
C GLY A 33 11.30 -19.09 -32.46
N LEU A 34 10.67 -19.83 -31.54
CA LEU A 34 9.84 -20.99 -31.90
C LEU A 34 8.70 -20.58 -32.85
N THR A 35 8.29 -21.48 -33.73
CA THR A 35 7.03 -21.41 -34.48
C THR A 35 6.11 -22.55 -34.04
N ALA A 36 4.82 -22.42 -34.31
CA ALA A 36 3.85 -23.47 -34.01
C ALA A 36 2.85 -23.62 -35.17
N THR A 37 2.76 -24.83 -35.70
CA THR A 37 1.82 -25.14 -36.79
C THR A 37 0.62 -25.88 -36.23
N PHE A 38 -0.58 -25.35 -36.47
CA PHE A 38 -1.82 -26.04 -36.15
C PHE A 38 -2.24 -26.97 -37.29
N THR A 39 -2.64 -28.18 -36.94
CA THR A 39 -3.28 -29.15 -37.85
C THR A 39 -4.55 -29.68 -37.21
N GLN A 40 -5.51 -30.05 -38.06
CA GLN A 40 -6.75 -30.68 -37.61
C GLN A 40 -7.02 -31.96 -38.39
N THR A 41 -7.53 -32.97 -37.69
CA THR A 41 -7.96 -34.24 -38.27
C THR A 41 -9.38 -34.54 -37.79
N SER A 42 -10.30 -34.80 -38.74
CA SER A 42 -11.66 -35.26 -38.43
C SER A 42 -11.70 -36.79 -38.38
N TYR A 43 -12.38 -37.34 -37.37
CA TYR A 43 -12.65 -38.77 -37.19
C TYR A 43 -14.16 -39.08 -37.28
N GLY A 44 -14.91 -38.23 -37.98
CA GLY A 44 -16.36 -38.37 -38.16
C GLY A 44 -17.14 -37.71 -37.03
N SER A 45 -17.17 -38.33 -35.84
CA SER A 45 -17.94 -37.81 -34.69
C SER A 45 -17.13 -36.93 -33.73
N TRP A 46 -15.82 -36.78 -33.95
CA TRP A 46 -14.93 -35.92 -33.17
C TRP A 46 -13.73 -35.44 -34.00
N TRP A 47 -13.07 -34.40 -33.52
CA TRP A 47 -11.93 -33.74 -34.15
C TRP A 47 -10.71 -33.76 -33.23
N MET A 48 -9.52 -33.92 -33.80
CA MET A 48 -8.25 -33.71 -33.13
C MET A 48 -7.61 -32.42 -33.63
N GLY A 49 -7.33 -31.47 -32.75
CA GLY A 49 -6.51 -30.30 -33.03
C GLY A 49 -5.12 -30.51 -32.46
N LYS A 50 -4.06 -30.31 -33.25
CA LYS A 50 -2.66 -30.54 -32.84
C LYS A 50 -1.79 -29.33 -33.19
N PHE A 51 -0.96 -28.91 -32.24
CA PHE A 51 0.07 -27.90 -32.43
C PHE A 51 1.46 -28.55 -32.45
N ILE A 52 2.16 -28.42 -33.58
CA ILE A 52 3.56 -28.84 -33.73
C ILE A 52 4.43 -27.62 -33.49
N VAL A 53 5.17 -27.60 -32.37
CA VAL A 53 6.11 -26.51 -32.05
C VAL A 53 7.45 -26.84 -32.66
N LYS A 54 7.97 -25.95 -33.51
CA LYS A 54 9.23 -26.10 -34.22
C LYS A 54 10.24 -25.06 -33.76
N ASN A 55 11.48 -25.48 -33.59
CA ASN A 55 12.62 -24.60 -33.35
C ASN A 55 13.42 -24.40 -34.65
N PRO A 56 13.22 -23.30 -35.39
CA PRO A 56 13.98 -23.01 -36.60
C PRO A 56 15.40 -22.50 -36.31
N THR A 57 15.78 -22.28 -35.05
CA THR A 57 17.08 -21.70 -34.67
C THR A 57 18.21 -22.71 -34.63
N SER A 58 19.44 -22.20 -34.45
CA SER A 58 20.67 -22.96 -34.29
C SER A 58 20.97 -23.41 -32.85
N ALA A 59 20.14 -23.06 -31.87
CA ALA A 59 20.31 -23.43 -30.46
C ALA A 59 19.05 -24.11 -29.90
N ALA A 60 19.20 -24.98 -28.91
CA ALA A 60 18.04 -25.58 -28.24
C ALA A 60 17.27 -24.54 -27.42
N ILE A 61 15.94 -24.63 -27.41
CA ILE A 61 15.05 -23.77 -26.61
C ILE A 61 14.39 -24.64 -25.54
N ASN A 62 14.51 -24.22 -24.28
CA ASN A 62 13.92 -24.92 -23.14
C ASN A 62 12.64 -24.22 -22.68
N GLY A 63 11.55 -24.98 -22.66
CA GLY A 63 10.22 -24.51 -22.29
C GLY A 63 9.51 -23.82 -23.45
N TRP A 64 8.21 -24.08 -23.55
CA TRP A 64 7.34 -23.34 -24.45
C TRP A 64 5.92 -23.23 -23.91
N THR A 65 5.26 -22.13 -24.30
CA THR A 65 3.88 -21.83 -23.96
C THR A 65 3.13 -21.46 -25.23
N LEU A 66 1.94 -22.01 -25.41
CA LEU A 66 1.02 -21.63 -26.48
C LEU A 66 -0.12 -20.79 -25.90
N GLU A 67 -0.53 -19.77 -26.62
CA GLU A 67 -1.78 -19.07 -26.39
C GLU A 67 -2.57 -19.02 -27.69
N PHE A 68 -3.85 -19.37 -27.67
CA PHE A 68 -4.68 -19.33 -28.88
C PHE A 68 -6.15 -19.22 -28.52
N GLN A 69 -6.97 -18.78 -29.46
CA GLN A 69 -8.42 -18.71 -29.30
C GLN A 69 -9.10 -19.64 -30.27
N LEU A 70 -10.00 -20.48 -29.77
CA LEU A 70 -10.86 -21.30 -30.62
C LEU A 70 -12.16 -20.52 -30.92
N PRO A 71 -12.81 -20.77 -32.07
CA PRO A 71 -14.15 -20.24 -32.33
C PRO A 71 -15.10 -20.58 -31.17
N ALA A 72 -16.01 -19.67 -30.82
CA ALA A 72 -16.88 -19.81 -29.64
C ALA A 72 -17.73 -21.09 -29.60
N ALA A 73 -17.94 -21.74 -30.75
CA ALA A 73 -18.67 -23.01 -30.86
C ALA A 73 -17.83 -24.27 -30.57
N THR A 74 -16.51 -24.15 -30.39
CA THR A 74 -15.62 -25.31 -30.18
C THR A 74 -15.52 -25.68 -28.71
N LYS A 75 -15.89 -26.92 -28.36
CA LYS A 75 -15.74 -27.48 -27.01
C LYS A 75 -14.54 -28.42 -26.95
N VAL A 76 -13.56 -28.12 -26.10
CA VAL A 76 -12.42 -29.02 -25.83
C VAL A 76 -12.83 -30.07 -24.80
N ASP A 77 -12.79 -31.35 -25.18
CA ASP A 77 -13.20 -32.48 -24.32
C ASP A 77 -12.01 -33.16 -23.62
N GLY A 78 -10.78 -32.90 -24.07
CA GLY A 78 -9.55 -33.39 -23.45
C GLY A 78 -8.30 -32.93 -24.18
N HIS A 79 -7.15 -32.93 -23.51
CA HIS A 79 -5.86 -32.53 -24.08
C HIS A 79 -4.69 -33.37 -23.56
N TRP A 80 -3.60 -33.45 -24.33
CA TRP A 80 -2.42 -34.28 -24.07
C TRP A 80 -1.13 -33.55 -24.46
N ASN A 81 -0.01 -34.02 -23.90
CA ASN A 81 1.34 -33.49 -24.14
C ASN A 81 1.51 -31.99 -23.81
N GLY A 82 0.73 -31.51 -22.85
CA GLY A 82 0.77 -30.14 -22.34
C GLY A 82 -0.43 -29.89 -21.43
N THR A 83 -0.32 -28.88 -20.59
CA THR A 83 -1.38 -28.49 -19.64
C THR A 83 -2.09 -27.25 -20.15
N ALA A 84 -3.36 -27.39 -20.52
CA ALA A 84 -4.17 -26.30 -21.03
C ALA A 84 -5.04 -25.68 -19.93
N THR A 85 -5.07 -24.35 -19.89
CA THR A 85 -5.96 -23.55 -19.05
C THR A 85 -6.90 -22.76 -19.94
N THR A 86 -8.20 -22.86 -19.69
CA THR A 86 -9.22 -22.10 -20.44
C THR A 86 -9.32 -20.68 -19.89
N LYS A 87 -9.40 -19.71 -20.78
CA LYS A 87 -9.58 -18.27 -20.54
C LYS A 87 -10.93 -17.82 -21.11
N PRO A 88 -11.45 -16.63 -20.73
CA PRO A 88 -12.66 -16.08 -21.35
C PRO A 88 -12.61 -16.05 -22.88
N ASN A 89 -13.77 -16.02 -23.53
CA ASN A 89 -13.91 -15.97 -25.00
C ASN A 89 -13.35 -17.20 -25.75
N ASN A 90 -13.33 -18.37 -25.12
CA ASN A 90 -12.79 -19.62 -25.68
C ASN A 90 -11.30 -19.52 -26.05
N ALA A 91 -10.55 -18.75 -25.26
CA ALA A 91 -9.09 -18.66 -25.34
C ALA A 91 -8.44 -19.72 -24.44
N PHE A 92 -7.23 -20.12 -24.79
CA PHE A 92 -6.46 -21.16 -24.11
C PHE A 92 -5.02 -20.69 -23.90
N SER A 93 -4.44 -21.06 -22.77
CA SER A 93 -3.00 -21.02 -22.55
C SER A 93 -2.52 -22.42 -22.23
N VAL A 94 -1.45 -22.86 -22.88
CA VAL A 94 -0.90 -24.20 -22.75
C VAL A 94 0.56 -24.11 -22.36
N ALA A 95 0.94 -24.79 -21.28
CA ALA A 95 2.34 -25.00 -20.95
C ALA A 95 2.81 -26.37 -21.45
N ASN A 96 4.06 -26.46 -21.91
CA ASN A 96 4.69 -27.72 -22.31
C ASN A 96 4.66 -28.76 -21.18
N ALA A 97 4.62 -30.04 -21.54
CA ALA A 97 4.90 -31.13 -20.61
C ALA A 97 6.41 -31.21 -20.33
N TYR A 98 6.81 -31.88 -19.25
CA TYR A 98 8.23 -31.96 -18.87
C TYR A 98 9.12 -32.60 -19.96
N TYR A 99 8.59 -33.55 -20.73
CA TYR A 99 9.35 -34.30 -21.74
C TYR A 99 9.41 -33.65 -23.13
N ASN A 100 8.57 -32.66 -23.42
CA ASN A 100 8.56 -31.96 -24.71
C ASN A 100 8.94 -30.47 -24.58
N GLY A 101 9.43 -30.06 -23.41
CA GLY A 101 9.86 -28.69 -23.17
C GLY A 101 11.15 -28.29 -23.88
N ASN A 102 12.11 -29.21 -24.01
CA ASN A 102 13.34 -28.94 -24.78
C ASN A 102 13.09 -29.22 -26.26
N VAL A 103 13.11 -28.17 -27.08
CA VAL A 103 13.04 -28.28 -28.53
C VAL A 103 14.43 -28.01 -29.10
N ALA A 104 15.13 -29.06 -29.51
CA ALA A 104 16.49 -28.96 -30.07
C ALA A 104 16.53 -28.12 -31.36
N ALA A 105 17.70 -27.57 -31.68
CA ALA A 105 17.93 -26.78 -32.88
C ALA A 105 17.48 -27.53 -34.16
N GLY A 106 16.67 -26.89 -35.00
CA GLY A 106 16.12 -27.47 -36.23
C GLY A 106 15.10 -28.61 -36.03
N ARG A 107 14.71 -28.93 -34.79
CA ARG A 107 13.74 -29.98 -34.46
C ARG A 107 12.36 -29.41 -34.12
N ASP A 108 11.40 -30.29 -33.95
CA ASP A 108 10.05 -29.99 -33.49
C ASP A 108 9.62 -30.94 -32.36
N THR A 109 8.40 -30.77 -31.86
CA THR A 109 7.86 -31.55 -30.74
C THR A 109 7.32 -32.93 -31.12
N GLU A 110 7.35 -33.36 -32.40
CA GLU A 110 6.86 -34.70 -32.75
C GLU A 110 7.77 -35.82 -32.17
N PRO A 111 7.21 -36.97 -31.77
CA PRO A 111 5.78 -37.36 -31.81
C PRO A 111 4.95 -36.84 -30.63
N TYR A 112 5.55 -36.08 -29.71
CA TYR A 112 4.97 -35.60 -28.46
C TYR A 112 4.40 -34.17 -28.55
N SER A 113 3.89 -33.78 -29.72
CA SER A 113 3.24 -32.49 -29.94
C SER A 113 1.98 -32.37 -29.09
N TYR A 114 1.68 -31.16 -28.60
CA TYR A 114 0.43 -30.91 -27.89
C TYR A 114 -0.76 -31.09 -28.82
N TYR A 115 -1.75 -31.84 -28.36
CA TYR A 115 -3.01 -31.99 -29.07
C TYR A 115 -4.18 -32.07 -28.11
N PHE A 116 -5.36 -31.78 -28.63
CA PHE A 116 -6.62 -31.84 -27.92
C PHE A 116 -7.70 -32.42 -28.82
N ILE A 117 -8.77 -32.91 -28.20
CA ILE A 117 -9.94 -33.42 -28.91
C ILE A 117 -11.16 -32.55 -28.65
N SER A 118 -12.06 -32.50 -29.63
CA SER A 118 -13.32 -31.76 -29.59
C SER A 118 -14.43 -32.61 -30.20
N SER A 119 -15.59 -32.61 -29.55
CA SER A 119 -16.86 -33.16 -30.04
C SER A 119 -17.61 -32.18 -30.94
N SER A 120 -17.13 -30.95 -31.07
CA SER A 120 -17.67 -29.93 -31.97
C SER A 120 -16.74 -29.70 -33.16
N PRO A 121 -17.28 -29.36 -34.36
CA PRO A 121 -16.47 -28.96 -35.50
C PRO A 121 -15.47 -27.87 -35.13
N MET A 122 -14.24 -28.01 -35.62
CA MET A 122 -13.15 -27.08 -35.34
C MET A 122 -12.70 -26.39 -36.63
N SER A 123 -12.15 -25.19 -36.47
CA SER A 123 -11.40 -24.49 -37.52
C SER A 123 -10.06 -24.03 -36.95
N THR A 124 -9.21 -23.48 -37.81
CA THR A 124 -7.92 -22.93 -37.41
C THR A 124 -8.07 -21.95 -36.23
N PRO A 125 -7.27 -22.10 -35.16
CA PRO A 125 -7.26 -21.18 -34.02
C PRO A 125 -6.88 -19.76 -34.41
N LEU A 126 -7.53 -18.79 -33.77
CA LEU A 126 -7.25 -17.36 -33.90
C LEU A 126 -6.15 -16.94 -32.90
N SER A 127 -5.46 -15.85 -33.21
CA SER A 127 -4.53 -15.17 -32.30
C SER A 127 -3.48 -16.09 -31.67
N CYS A 128 -3.00 -17.09 -32.42
CA CYS A 128 -2.03 -18.06 -31.91
C CYS A 128 -0.68 -17.39 -31.63
N ARG A 129 -0.18 -17.57 -30.41
CA ARG A 129 1.15 -17.16 -29.96
C ARG A 129 1.92 -18.32 -29.34
N ILE A 130 3.22 -18.36 -29.59
CA ILE A 130 4.20 -19.29 -29.03
C ILE A 130 5.27 -18.47 -28.31
N ASN A 131 5.37 -18.63 -26.99
CA ASN A 131 6.22 -17.78 -26.12
C ASN A 131 6.00 -16.28 -26.35
N GLY A 132 4.76 -15.88 -26.62
CA GLY A 132 4.36 -14.50 -26.90
C GLY A 132 4.54 -14.03 -28.35
N ASN A 133 5.29 -14.76 -29.18
CA ASN A 133 5.46 -14.45 -30.62
C ASN A 133 4.35 -15.09 -31.46
N LYS A 134 4.05 -14.58 -32.67
CA LYS A 134 3.07 -15.23 -33.55
C LYS A 134 3.49 -16.65 -33.91
N CYS A 135 2.55 -17.58 -33.87
CA CYS A 135 2.80 -18.99 -34.18
C CYS A 135 3.34 -19.23 -35.60
N ASP A 136 2.98 -18.39 -36.57
CA ASP A 136 3.46 -18.48 -37.95
C ASP A 136 4.89 -17.93 -38.15
N GLY A 137 5.50 -17.35 -37.11
CA GLY A 137 6.81 -16.70 -37.19
C GLY A 137 6.79 -15.32 -37.84
N GLY A 138 5.61 -14.76 -38.14
CA GLY A 138 5.46 -13.40 -38.62
C GLY A 138 5.83 -12.37 -37.54
N THR A 139 6.25 -11.18 -37.96
CA THR A 139 6.51 -10.10 -37.02
C THR A 139 5.21 -9.51 -36.49
N ASP A 140 5.22 -9.04 -35.24
CA ASP A 140 4.11 -8.27 -34.70
C ASP A 140 3.94 -6.96 -35.47
N ALA A 141 2.69 -6.59 -35.71
CA ALA A 141 2.33 -5.33 -36.34
C ALA A 141 2.51 -4.21 -35.29
N PRO A 142 3.38 -3.21 -35.57
CA PRO A 142 3.52 -2.06 -34.69
C PRO A 142 2.22 -1.22 -34.69
N PRO A 143 2.03 -0.34 -33.70
CA PRO A 143 0.90 0.59 -33.71
C PRO A 143 0.96 1.56 -34.90
N GLY A 144 -0.20 2.11 -35.28
CA GLY A 144 -0.28 3.15 -36.31
C GLY A 144 0.39 4.46 -35.90
N ALA A 145 0.62 5.39 -36.83
CA ALA A 145 1.17 6.70 -36.49
C ALA A 145 0.08 7.63 -35.89
N PRO A 146 0.37 8.39 -34.81
CA PRO A 146 -0.56 9.41 -34.30
C PRO A 146 -0.96 10.42 -35.38
N THR A 147 -2.20 10.90 -35.31
CA THR A 147 -2.77 11.86 -36.28
C THR A 147 -3.26 13.12 -35.59
N ASN A 148 -3.65 14.15 -36.37
CA ASN A 148 -4.15 15.43 -35.86
C ASN A 148 -3.22 16.06 -34.80
N VAL A 149 -1.90 16.01 -35.05
CA VAL A 149 -0.94 16.68 -34.17
C VAL A 149 -1.18 18.19 -34.27
N THR A 150 -1.39 18.85 -33.14
CA THR A 150 -1.60 20.30 -33.08
C THR A 150 -0.65 20.95 -32.10
N VAL A 151 -0.24 22.18 -32.42
CA VAL A 151 0.62 23.00 -31.56
C VAL A 151 -0.27 23.87 -30.67
N GLY A 152 -0.08 23.76 -29.36
CA GLY A 152 -0.82 24.50 -28.34
C GLY A 152 -0.06 25.72 -27.82
N ALA A 153 -0.07 25.90 -26.49
CA ALA A 153 0.62 26.99 -25.81
C ALA A 153 2.15 26.94 -26.05
N ARG A 154 2.76 28.13 -26.15
CA ARG A 154 4.18 28.28 -26.50
C ARG A 154 4.82 29.37 -25.63
N THR A 155 6.00 29.07 -25.10
CA THR A 155 6.87 30.04 -24.43
C THR A 155 8.16 30.28 -25.20
N THR A 156 9.13 30.99 -24.61
CA THR A 156 10.47 31.12 -25.21
C THR A 156 11.24 29.82 -25.16
N THR A 157 10.89 28.88 -24.28
CA THR A 157 11.61 27.62 -24.11
C THR A 157 10.73 26.37 -24.17
N ARG A 158 9.42 26.53 -24.39
CA ARG A 158 8.44 25.44 -24.33
C ARG A 158 7.42 25.46 -25.46
N ILE A 159 6.99 24.28 -25.90
CA ILE A 159 5.89 24.11 -26.86
C ILE A 159 5.00 22.94 -26.40
N SER A 160 3.71 23.19 -26.24
CA SER A 160 2.70 22.14 -25.98
C SER A 160 2.20 21.52 -27.28
N LEU A 161 1.94 20.22 -27.27
CA LEU A 161 1.33 19.47 -28.37
C LEU A 161 0.20 18.58 -27.87
N SER A 162 -0.80 18.35 -28.72
CA SER A 162 -1.83 17.32 -28.54
C SER A 162 -2.07 16.60 -29.87
N TRP A 163 -2.57 15.35 -29.80
CA TRP A 163 -2.81 14.51 -30.96
C TRP A 163 -3.95 13.52 -30.74
N THR A 164 -4.37 12.84 -31.81
CA THR A 164 -5.30 11.71 -31.78
C THR A 164 -4.51 10.40 -31.71
N ALA A 165 -4.89 9.53 -30.77
CA ALA A 165 -4.33 8.18 -30.65
C ALA A 165 -4.64 7.36 -31.93
N PRO A 166 -3.67 6.62 -32.47
CA PRO A 166 -3.90 5.73 -33.60
C PRO A 166 -4.57 4.41 -33.17
N ALA A 167 -4.99 3.60 -34.15
CA ALA A 167 -5.38 2.22 -33.88
C ALA A 167 -4.16 1.42 -33.36
N PRO A 168 -4.34 0.56 -32.35
CA PRO A 168 -3.27 -0.33 -31.89
C PRO A 168 -2.89 -1.32 -32.99
N GLY A 169 -1.65 -1.80 -32.93
CA GLY A 169 -1.20 -2.94 -33.72
C GLY A 169 -1.64 -4.24 -33.05
N ASP A 170 -0.72 -5.19 -32.95
CA ASP A 170 -1.00 -6.46 -32.26
C ASP A 170 -1.01 -6.34 -30.72
N PHE A 171 -0.53 -5.21 -30.18
CA PHE A 171 -0.48 -4.91 -28.75
C PHE A 171 -1.03 -3.51 -28.45
N PRO A 172 -1.57 -3.29 -27.23
CA PRO A 172 -2.09 -1.99 -26.82
C PRO A 172 -0.98 -0.93 -26.78
N ILE A 173 -1.35 0.30 -27.15
CA ILE A 173 -0.48 1.48 -27.04
C ILE A 173 -0.31 1.82 -25.57
N THR A 174 0.93 1.96 -25.13
CA THR A 174 1.30 2.29 -23.75
C THR A 174 1.96 3.66 -23.63
N GLY A 175 2.34 4.29 -24.75
CA GLY A 175 2.83 5.66 -24.72
C GLY A 175 3.18 6.24 -26.09
N TYR A 176 3.80 7.42 -26.05
CA TYR A 176 4.11 8.25 -27.19
C TYR A 176 5.46 8.94 -27.00
N ASP A 177 6.28 8.90 -28.04
CA ASP A 177 7.56 9.61 -28.12
C ASP A 177 7.38 10.85 -29.00
N VAL A 178 7.72 12.02 -28.46
CA VAL A 178 7.55 13.33 -29.09
C VAL A 178 8.91 13.92 -29.44
N TYR A 179 9.08 14.29 -30.70
CA TYR A 179 10.35 14.73 -31.27
C TYR A 179 10.30 16.18 -31.74
N ALA A 180 11.42 16.89 -31.62
CA ALA A 180 11.67 18.18 -32.25
C ALA A 180 12.93 18.08 -33.12
N ASP A 181 12.81 18.37 -34.41
CA ASP A 181 13.87 18.21 -35.43
C ASP A 181 14.54 16.83 -35.41
N GLY A 182 13.73 15.80 -35.16
CA GLY A 182 14.17 14.40 -35.08
C GLY A 182 14.82 13.99 -33.75
N ALA A 183 15.07 14.93 -32.82
CA ALA A 183 15.55 14.63 -31.48
C ALA A 183 14.38 14.33 -30.53
N LEU A 184 14.47 13.24 -29.75
CA LEU A 184 13.46 12.90 -28.75
C LEU A 184 13.47 13.95 -27.62
N LYS A 185 12.31 14.53 -27.32
CA LYS A 185 12.16 15.58 -26.30
C LYS A 185 11.25 15.18 -25.14
N ALA A 186 10.29 14.30 -25.37
CA ALA A 186 9.41 13.79 -24.32
C ALA A 186 8.91 12.39 -24.65
N SER A 187 8.64 11.59 -23.61
CA SER A 187 7.91 10.33 -23.69
C SER A 187 6.75 10.39 -22.69
N VAL A 188 5.52 10.19 -23.14
CA VAL A 188 4.29 10.35 -22.34
C VAL A 188 3.32 9.18 -22.57
N ASP A 189 2.46 8.89 -21.61
CA ASP A 189 1.39 7.88 -21.71
C ASP A 189 0.02 8.47 -22.13
N THR A 190 -0.07 9.81 -22.19
CA THR A 190 -1.26 10.55 -22.63
C THR A 190 -1.12 11.08 -24.06
N THR A 191 -2.22 11.57 -24.64
CA THR A 191 -2.24 12.13 -26.00
C THR A 191 -1.86 13.62 -26.06
N SER A 192 -1.02 14.07 -25.13
CA SER A 192 -0.50 15.43 -25.08
C SER A 192 0.85 15.50 -24.38
N ALA A 193 1.70 16.46 -24.76
CA ALA A 193 2.98 16.69 -24.12
C ALA A 193 3.38 18.16 -24.16
N THR A 194 4.21 18.60 -23.22
CA THR A 194 4.93 19.88 -23.28
C THR A 194 6.40 19.63 -23.47
N LEU A 195 6.93 20.05 -24.61
CA LEU A 195 8.38 20.06 -24.86
C LEU A 195 9.01 21.20 -24.07
N THR A 196 10.14 20.93 -23.41
CA THR A 196 10.88 21.90 -22.60
C THR A 196 12.34 22.01 -23.04
N GLY A 197 13.04 23.05 -22.61
CA GLY A 197 14.46 23.25 -22.93
C GLY A 197 14.71 23.49 -24.43
N LEU A 198 13.74 24.10 -25.10
CA LEU A 198 13.88 24.55 -26.48
C LEU A 198 14.62 25.90 -26.51
N THR A 199 15.31 26.15 -27.61
CA THR A 199 16.00 27.41 -27.88
C THR A 199 14.97 28.50 -28.18
N PRO A 200 15.10 29.71 -27.59
CA PRO A 200 14.24 30.84 -27.92
C PRO A 200 14.29 31.26 -29.38
N ASN A 201 13.21 31.90 -29.86
CA ASN A 201 13.06 32.39 -31.23
C ASN A 201 13.43 31.35 -32.32
N THR A 202 13.08 30.09 -32.11
CA THR A 202 13.48 28.98 -32.98
C THR A 202 12.26 28.20 -33.45
N SER A 203 12.20 27.93 -34.75
CA SER A 203 11.17 27.09 -35.36
C SER A 203 11.61 25.63 -35.36
N TYR A 204 10.72 24.74 -34.94
CA TYR A 204 10.94 23.30 -34.85
C TYR A 204 9.96 22.53 -35.73
N GLN A 205 10.44 21.44 -36.34
CA GLN A 205 9.59 20.41 -36.93
C GLN A 205 9.26 19.35 -35.88
N LEU A 206 7.98 19.26 -35.52
CA LEU A 206 7.48 18.45 -34.41
C LEU A 206 6.77 17.21 -34.94
N THR A 207 7.10 16.05 -34.38
CA THR A 207 6.47 14.76 -34.75
C THR A 207 6.23 13.90 -33.53
N VAL A 208 5.28 12.97 -33.62
CA VAL A 208 4.94 12.03 -32.55
C VAL A 208 4.97 10.60 -33.10
N LYS A 209 5.46 9.66 -32.31
CA LYS A 209 5.36 8.21 -32.56
C LYS A 209 4.65 7.55 -31.39
N SER A 210 3.78 6.58 -31.63
CA SER A 210 3.22 5.76 -30.56
C SER A 210 4.07 4.52 -30.31
N LYS A 211 4.03 4.03 -29.08
CA LYS A 211 4.75 2.84 -28.59
C LYS A 211 3.77 1.87 -27.95
N ASP A 212 3.89 0.59 -28.25
CA ASP A 212 3.06 -0.47 -27.66
C ASP A 212 3.70 -1.11 -26.41
N SER A 213 2.98 -2.01 -25.76
CA SER A 213 3.43 -2.72 -24.56
C SER A 213 4.64 -3.66 -24.77
N ARG A 214 5.04 -3.93 -26.02
CA ARG A 214 6.28 -4.64 -26.37
C ARG A 214 7.42 -3.70 -26.74
N GLY A 215 7.16 -2.40 -26.78
CA GLY A 215 8.12 -1.39 -27.17
C GLY A 215 8.26 -1.20 -28.68
N ASN A 216 7.38 -1.78 -29.50
CA ASN A 216 7.35 -1.50 -30.93
C ASN A 216 6.88 -0.06 -31.14
N VAL A 217 7.51 0.64 -32.08
CA VAL A 217 7.28 2.06 -32.34
C VAL A 217 6.68 2.25 -33.72
N SER A 218 5.68 3.13 -33.83
CA SER A 218 5.05 3.48 -35.10
C SER A 218 5.97 4.27 -36.04
N ALA A 219 5.52 4.45 -37.29
CA ALA A 219 6.01 5.57 -38.10
C ALA A 219 5.71 6.91 -37.40
N ALA A 220 6.48 7.96 -37.76
CA ALA A 220 6.21 9.31 -37.27
C ALA A 220 4.89 9.84 -37.86
N SER A 221 4.19 10.66 -37.07
CA SER A 221 3.08 11.48 -37.55
C SER A 221 3.54 12.39 -38.71
N ALA A 222 2.58 12.96 -39.43
CA ALA A 222 2.87 14.11 -40.28
C ALA A 222 3.53 15.23 -39.43
N PRO A 223 4.61 15.88 -39.92
CA PRO A 223 5.29 16.92 -39.15
C PRO A 223 4.42 18.18 -39.07
N VAL A 224 4.44 18.84 -37.91
CA VAL A 224 3.87 20.17 -37.72
C VAL A 224 4.94 21.15 -37.28
N THR A 225 4.84 22.39 -37.74
CA THR A 225 5.80 23.44 -37.40
C THR A 225 5.33 24.19 -36.15
N GLY A 226 6.21 24.31 -35.15
CA GLY A 226 5.99 25.14 -33.98
C GLY A 226 7.22 25.98 -33.66
N ALA A 227 7.04 27.28 -33.40
CA ALA A 227 8.14 28.18 -33.06
C ALA A 227 8.03 28.68 -31.62
N THR A 228 9.14 28.65 -30.88
CA THR A 228 9.27 29.31 -29.57
C THR A 228 9.22 30.83 -29.76
N ARG A 229 8.79 31.53 -28.71
CA ARG A 229 8.69 32.99 -28.73
C ARG A 229 10.06 33.64 -28.66
N ASN A 230 10.16 34.86 -29.19
CA ASN A 230 11.32 35.70 -29.04
C ASN A 230 11.24 36.45 -27.69
N PRO A 231 12.19 36.26 -26.76
CA PRO A 231 12.19 36.95 -25.47
C PRO A 231 12.26 38.48 -25.60
N ALA A 232 12.73 39.00 -26.74
CA ALA A 232 12.79 40.45 -26.95
C ALA A 232 11.43 41.08 -27.26
N ASP A 233 10.40 40.29 -27.58
CA ASP A 233 9.07 40.81 -27.90
C ASP A 233 8.30 41.23 -26.64
N ASP A 234 8.64 40.66 -25.48
CA ASP A 234 8.13 41.07 -24.17
C ASP A 234 9.16 40.84 -23.06
N THR A 235 9.47 41.92 -22.35
CA THR A 235 10.40 41.92 -21.21
C THR A 235 9.74 42.35 -19.91
N THR A 236 8.42 42.56 -19.93
CA THR A 236 7.65 43.00 -18.77
C THR A 236 7.14 41.77 -18.03
N PRO A 237 7.50 41.57 -16.76
CA PRO A 237 6.89 40.49 -15.98
C PRO A 237 5.42 40.74 -15.69
N PRO A 238 4.62 39.68 -15.51
CA PRO A 238 3.27 39.82 -14.98
C PRO A 238 3.21 40.58 -13.66
N THR A 239 2.05 41.16 -13.37
CA THR A 239 1.79 41.67 -12.01
C THR A 239 1.93 40.55 -10.99
N VAL A 240 2.36 40.89 -9.78
CA VAL A 240 2.39 39.93 -8.66
C VAL A 240 0.96 39.42 -8.41
N PRO A 241 0.75 38.10 -8.20
CA PRO A 241 -0.57 37.59 -7.82
C PRO A 241 -1.12 38.31 -6.58
N GLY A 242 -2.40 38.67 -6.60
CA GLY A 242 -3.02 39.39 -5.48
C GLY A 242 -3.53 38.45 -4.38
N ASN A 243 -3.71 38.93 -3.16
CA ASN A 243 -4.54 38.29 -2.12
C ASN A 243 -4.33 36.77 -1.92
N LEU A 244 -3.06 36.35 -1.79
CA LEU A 244 -2.73 34.97 -1.44
C LEU A 244 -3.34 34.62 -0.09
N ARG A 245 -4.15 33.56 -0.06
CA ARG A 245 -4.91 33.11 1.11
C ARG A 245 -5.04 31.59 1.13
N SER A 246 -5.35 31.03 2.29
CA SER A 246 -5.65 29.61 2.44
C SER A 246 -7.13 29.42 2.79
N PRO A 247 -7.99 28.97 1.85
CA PRO A 247 -9.39 28.71 2.15
C PRO A 247 -9.63 27.44 2.99
N TYR A 248 -8.65 26.54 3.06
CA TYR A 248 -8.74 25.26 3.77
C TYR A 248 -7.35 24.73 4.10
N HIS A 249 -7.20 24.15 5.28
CA HIS A 249 -6.06 23.34 5.68
C HIS A 249 -6.54 22.24 6.64
N ASP A 250 -5.78 21.16 6.72
CA ASP A 250 -5.91 20.12 7.73
C ASP A 250 -4.52 19.65 8.18
N SER A 251 -4.39 18.46 8.77
CA SER A 251 -3.14 17.96 9.32
C SER A 251 -2.08 17.59 8.28
N VAL A 252 -2.45 17.43 7.01
CA VAL A 252 -1.53 17.01 5.95
C VAL A 252 -1.66 17.83 4.66
N THR A 253 -2.63 18.74 4.59
CA THR A 253 -2.97 19.51 3.39
C THR A 253 -3.12 20.99 3.67
N VAL A 254 -2.66 21.82 2.75
CA VAL A 254 -3.04 23.23 2.64
C VAL A 254 -3.57 23.51 1.24
N SER A 255 -4.79 24.06 1.14
CA SER A 255 -5.31 24.65 -0.08
C SER A 255 -4.98 26.14 -0.11
N LEU A 256 -4.63 26.65 -1.29
CA LEU A 256 -4.26 28.03 -1.56
C LEU A 256 -5.15 28.60 -2.65
N ALA A 257 -5.46 29.88 -2.53
CA ALA A 257 -6.12 30.67 -3.56
C ALA A 257 -5.48 32.06 -3.64
N TRP A 258 -5.51 32.67 -4.81
CA TRP A 258 -5.03 34.03 -5.04
C TRP A 258 -5.85 34.70 -6.15
N ASP A 259 -5.66 36.00 -6.29
CA ASP A 259 -6.27 36.79 -7.35
C ASP A 259 -5.34 36.78 -8.58
N ALA A 260 -5.95 36.72 -9.76
CA ALA A 260 -5.21 36.54 -11.01
C ALA A 260 -4.26 37.72 -11.28
N SER A 261 -3.06 37.40 -11.74
CA SER A 261 -2.16 38.38 -12.33
C SER A 261 -2.70 38.90 -13.66
N THR A 262 -2.19 40.04 -14.10
CA THR A 262 -2.41 40.57 -15.44
C THR A 262 -1.07 40.76 -16.13
N ASP A 263 -1.05 40.51 -17.43
CA ASP A 263 0.10 40.73 -18.27
C ASP A 263 -0.38 40.99 -19.71
N ALA A 264 0.29 41.92 -20.42
CA ALA A 264 -0.11 42.29 -21.78
C ALA A 264 0.32 41.24 -22.83
N GLY A 265 1.48 40.59 -22.62
CA GLY A 265 1.97 39.48 -23.42
C GLY A 265 1.18 38.20 -23.17
N GLY A 266 0.57 38.07 -21.98
CA GLY A 266 -0.38 37.03 -21.61
C GLY A 266 0.22 36.00 -20.64
N LEU A 267 -0.62 35.47 -19.75
CA LEU A 267 -0.19 34.55 -18.70
C LEU A 267 0.00 33.11 -19.19
N PHE A 268 1.01 32.45 -18.62
CA PHE A 268 1.26 31.02 -18.82
C PHE A 268 0.86 30.19 -17.60
N ALA A 269 1.39 30.50 -16.41
CA ALA A 269 1.17 29.71 -15.21
C ALA A 269 1.53 30.47 -13.91
N TYR A 270 1.26 29.82 -12.78
CA TYR A 270 1.68 30.22 -11.43
C TYR A 270 2.60 29.17 -10.82
N GLU A 271 3.68 29.62 -10.21
CA GLU A 271 4.65 28.81 -9.48
C GLU A 271 4.37 28.92 -7.99
N VAL A 272 4.05 27.79 -7.35
CA VAL A 272 3.73 27.70 -5.92
C VAL A 272 4.95 27.21 -5.16
N TYR A 273 5.40 27.99 -4.19
CA TYR A 273 6.57 27.69 -3.37
C TYR A 273 6.16 27.38 -1.94
N VAL A 274 6.82 26.38 -1.34
CA VAL A 274 6.68 25.99 0.07
C VAL A 274 8.05 26.14 0.72
N ASN A 275 8.13 26.95 1.77
CA ASN A 275 9.38 27.29 2.48
C ASN A 275 10.51 27.73 1.53
N GLY A 276 10.17 28.42 0.44
CA GLY A 276 11.10 28.92 -0.57
C GLY A 276 11.47 27.93 -1.69
N THR A 277 11.03 26.67 -1.61
CA THR A 277 11.26 25.65 -2.64
C THR A 277 10.05 25.54 -3.57
N LEU A 278 10.28 25.47 -4.88
CA LEU A 278 9.20 25.27 -5.86
C LEU A 278 8.54 23.91 -5.62
N ASN A 279 7.26 23.90 -5.27
CA ASN A 279 6.49 22.68 -5.02
C ASN A 279 5.74 22.23 -6.28
N GLN A 280 5.05 23.15 -6.96
CA GLN A 280 4.29 22.83 -8.16
C GLN A 280 4.03 24.06 -9.04
N THR A 281 3.60 23.82 -10.28
CA THR A 281 3.15 24.84 -11.23
C THR A 281 1.72 24.55 -11.65
N VAL A 282 0.85 25.55 -11.59
CA VAL A 282 -0.58 25.44 -11.93
C VAL A 282 -0.99 26.54 -12.91
N THR A 283 -2.00 26.30 -13.73
CA THR A 283 -2.52 27.31 -14.69
C THR A 283 -3.67 28.13 -14.13
N GLY A 284 -4.38 27.60 -13.12
CA GLY A 284 -5.45 28.29 -12.41
C GLY A 284 -4.95 29.14 -11.23
N THR A 285 -5.88 29.78 -10.52
CA THR A 285 -5.59 30.66 -9.37
C THR A 285 -5.74 29.96 -8.01
N THR A 286 -5.62 28.63 -8.01
CA THR A 286 -5.72 27.79 -6.82
C THR A 286 -4.71 26.65 -6.88
N ALA A 287 -4.23 26.21 -5.72
CA ALA A 287 -3.37 25.03 -5.61
C ALA A 287 -3.69 24.25 -4.32
N LYS A 288 -3.49 22.94 -4.35
CA LYS A 288 -3.56 22.07 -3.17
C LYS A 288 -2.17 21.49 -2.92
N VAL A 289 -1.61 21.75 -1.75
CA VAL A 289 -0.33 21.20 -1.29
C VAL A 289 -0.67 20.10 -0.28
N VAL A 290 -0.22 18.88 -0.55
CA VAL A 290 -0.46 17.68 0.27
C VAL A 290 0.85 17.17 0.87
N ASN A 291 0.77 16.10 1.67
CA ASN A 291 1.92 15.42 2.30
C ASN A 291 2.71 16.36 3.23
N LEU A 292 2.02 17.28 3.89
CA LEU A 292 2.61 18.15 4.90
C LEU A 292 2.65 17.43 6.25
N ALA A 293 3.60 17.84 7.10
CA ALA A 293 3.68 17.37 8.47
C ALA A 293 2.62 18.06 9.33
N PRO A 294 2.00 17.37 10.31
CA PRO A 294 1.01 17.95 11.20
C PRO A 294 1.63 18.96 12.16
N SER A 295 0.80 19.88 12.68
CA SER A 295 1.20 20.90 13.67
C SER A 295 2.45 21.68 13.27
N THR A 296 2.65 21.89 11.96
CA THR A 296 3.89 22.44 11.40
C THR A 296 3.61 23.73 10.65
N PRO A 297 4.31 24.83 10.97
CA PRO A 297 4.17 26.08 10.23
C PRO A 297 4.87 25.99 8.87
N TYR A 298 4.15 26.34 7.82
CA TYR A 298 4.66 26.46 6.46
C TYR A 298 4.53 27.89 5.95
N GLN A 299 5.48 28.32 5.10
CA GLN A 299 5.40 29.57 4.37
C GLN A 299 5.14 29.31 2.89
N PHE A 300 4.11 29.95 2.36
CA PHE A 300 3.70 29.84 0.97
C PHE A 300 3.91 31.16 0.24
N THR A 301 4.47 31.10 -0.96
CA THR A 301 4.50 32.22 -1.90
C THR A 301 4.12 31.75 -3.29
N VAL A 302 3.58 32.68 -4.10
CA VAL A 302 3.21 32.41 -5.49
C VAL A 302 3.89 33.42 -6.40
N LYS A 303 4.36 32.97 -7.57
CA LYS A 303 4.83 33.84 -8.66
C LYS A 303 4.01 33.56 -9.91
N ALA A 304 3.76 34.59 -10.71
CA ALA A 304 3.17 34.43 -12.04
C ALA A 304 4.28 34.39 -13.10
N ARG A 305 4.05 33.59 -14.14
CA ARG A 305 4.90 33.47 -15.32
C ARG A 305 4.06 33.76 -16.56
N ASP A 306 4.55 34.63 -17.43
CA ASP A 306 3.92 34.91 -18.73
C ASP A 306 4.31 33.88 -19.80
N ILE A 307 3.78 34.05 -21.00
CA ILE A 307 4.15 33.24 -22.16
C ILE A 307 5.51 33.62 -22.75
N TYR A 308 6.21 34.64 -22.26
CA TYR A 308 7.57 35.01 -22.68
C TYR A 308 8.64 34.55 -21.66
N ASP A 309 8.24 33.78 -20.64
CA ASP A 309 9.05 33.29 -19.52
C ASP A 309 9.55 34.38 -18.54
N ASN A 310 8.97 35.58 -18.57
CA ASN A 310 9.15 36.58 -17.51
C ASN A 310 8.40 36.15 -16.25
N VAL A 311 9.00 36.37 -15.08
CA VAL A 311 8.48 35.93 -13.79
C VAL A 311 8.25 37.14 -12.89
N SER A 312 7.04 37.24 -12.31
CA SER A 312 6.71 38.30 -11.36
C SER A 312 7.58 38.21 -10.09
N ALA A 313 7.61 39.28 -9.30
CA ALA A 313 7.99 39.14 -7.90
C ALA A 313 7.04 38.17 -7.17
N ALA A 314 7.50 37.58 -6.07
CA ALA A 314 6.67 36.72 -5.24
C ALA A 314 5.60 37.52 -4.49
N THR A 315 4.45 36.90 -4.23
CA THR A 315 3.50 37.42 -3.23
C THR A 315 4.18 37.62 -1.87
N PRO A 316 3.64 38.48 -0.99
CA PRO A 316 3.94 38.37 0.44
C PRO A 316 3.75 36.93 0.92
N ALA A 317 4.61 36.47 1.83
CA ALA A 317 4.54 35.11 2.35
C ALA A 317 3.27 34.93 3.20
N LEU A 318 2.50 33.88 2.90
CA LEU A 318 1.40 33.42 3.73
C LEU A 318 1.91 32.33 4.66
N SER A 319 1.79 32.55 5.97
CA SER A 319 2.07 31.51 6.96
C SER A 319 0.80 30.74 7.29
N VAL A 320 0.84 29.41 7.17
CA VAL A 320 -0.24 28.51 7.58
C VAL A 320 0.38 27.40 8.41
N THR A 321 -0.21 27.12 9.57
CA THR A 321 0.14 25.96 10.39
C THR A 321 -0.86 24.86 10.10
N THR A 322 -0.38 23.69 9.68
CA THR A 322 -1.23 22.50 9.53
C THR A 322 -1.82 22.09 10.87
N ASP A 323 -3.00 21.48 10.84
CA ASP A 323 -3.66 21.01 12.05
C ASP A 323 -2.95 19.79 12.66
N ASP A 324 -3.33 19.45 13.89
CA ASP A 324 -3.04 18.14 14.47
C ASP A 324 -4.09 17.09 14.03
N PRO A 325 -3.71 15.82 13.76
CA PRO A 325 -4.65 14.77 13.31
C PRO A 325 -5.85 14.55 14.24
N VAL A 326 -5.73 14.92 15.52
CA VAL A 326 -6.82 14.81 16.52
C VAL A 326 -7.27 16.16 17.08
N GLY A 327 -6.93 17.25 16.41
CA GLY A 327 -7.19 18.62 16.83
C GLY A 327 -6.10 19.16 17.78
N ASN A 328 -5.77 20.44 17.60
CA ASN A 328 -4.63 21.07 18.27
C ASN A 328 -4.71 20.96 19.80
N GLY A 329 -3.63 20.46 20.40
CA GLY A 329 -3.52 20.27 21.85
C GLY A 329 -4.23 19.01 22.40
N ASN A 330 -4.85 18.19 21.55
CA ASN A 330 -5.44 16.92 21.96
C ASN A 330 -4.47 15.75 21.79
N TYR A 331 -4.85 14.59 22.32
CA TYR A 331 -4.09 13.34 22.16
C TYR A 331 -4.96 12.24 21.59
N ALA A 332 -4.40 11.47 20.66
CA ALA A 332 -5.07 10.31 20.10
C ALA A 332 -5.26 9.24 21.17
N ARG A 333 -6.43 8.62 21.12
CA ARG A 333 -6.83 7.47 21.90
C ARG A 333 -7.56 6.55 20.95
N VAL A 334 -6.82 5.57 20.42
CA VAL A 334 -7.22 4.67 19.34
C VAL A 334 -7.48 3.30 19.94
N GLY A 335 -8.73 2.84 19.97
CA GLY A 335 -9.06 1.52 20.51
C GLY A 335 -9.38 0.51 19.42
N TYR A 336 -8.92 -0.73 19.58
CA TYR A 336 -9.30 -1.82 18.69
C TYR A 336 -10.52 -2.56 19.23
N PHE A 337 -11.57 -2.67 18.41
CA PHE A 337 -12.72 -3.51 18.66
C PHE A 337 -12.62 -4.77 17.79
N ALA A 338 -12.42 -5.93 18.42
CA ALA A 338 -12.43 -7.20 17.73
C ALA A 338 -13.86 -7.59 17.31
N GLN A 339 -14.05 -7.83 16.02
CA GLN A 339 -15.27 -8.28 15.35
C GLN A 339 -15.90 -9.47 16.06
N TRP A 340 -15.09 -10.45 16.44
CA TRP A 340 -15.53 -11.67 17.13
C TRP A 340 -15.83 -11.48 18.63
N GLY A 341 -15.57 -10.29 19.18
CA GLY A 341 -15.82 -9.95 20.59
C GLY A 341 -17.28 -10.15 21.03
N ILE A 342 -18.22 -10.12 20.09
CA ILE A 342 -19.65 -10.28 20.36
C ILE A 342 -20.10 -11.72 20.64
N TYR A 343 -19.20 -12.70 20.52
CA TYR A 343 -19.47 -14.11 20.78
C TYR A 343 -19.00 -14.50 22.18
N GLY A 344 -17.94 -15.30 22.32
CA GLY A 344 -17.51 -15.82 23.62
C GLY A 344 -17.24 -14.74 24.67
N ARG A 345 -16.69 -13.59 24.26
CA ARG A 345 -16.41 -12.46 25.15
C ARG A 345 -17.67 -11.69 25.57
N GLN A 346 -18.77 -11.81 24.83
CA GLN A 346 -20.01 -11.04 25.05
C GLN A 346 -19.76 -9.52 25.13
N PHE A 347 -18.79 -9.02 24.37
CA PHE A 347 -18.44 -7.60 24.31
C PHE A 347 -18.99 -6.98 23.02
N PHE A 348 -20.06 -6.21 23.14
CA PHE A 348 -20.75 -5.51 22.07
C PHE A 348 -20.26 -4.06 21.94
N VAL A 349 -20.51 -3.41 20.81
CA VAL A 349 -20.20 -1.97 20.61
C VAL A 349 -20.84 -1.10 21.72
N ARG A 350 -22.01 -1.50 22.24
CA ARG A 350 -22.65 -0.85 23.40
C ARG A 350 -21.74 -0.81 24.63
N ASN A 351 -20.89 -1.81 24.84
CA ASN A 351 -20.01 -1.86 26.01
C ASN A 351 -19.01 -0.70 26.03
N LEU A 352 -18.57 -0.20 24.87
CA LEU A 352 -17.76 1.01 24.76
C LEU A 352 -18.50 2.24 25.31
N HIS A 353 -19.81 2.33 25.07
CA HIS A 353 -20.65 3.40 25.61
C HIS A 353 -20.86 3.22 27.13
N THR A 354 -21.25 2.02 27.57
CA THR A 354 -21.63 1.80 28.98
C THR A 354 -20.44 1.78 29.94
N SER A 355 -19.23 1.45 29.48
CA SER A 355 -17.99 1.60 30.26
C SER A 355 -17.50 3.05 30.33
N GLY A 356 -18.09 3.94 29.53
CA GLY A 356 -17.62 5.32 29.37
C GLY A 356 -16.36 5.46 28.53
N ALA A 357 -15.87 4.38 27.88
CA ALA A 357 -14.70 4.43 27.01
C ALA A 357 -14.94 5.30 25.77
N ALA A 358 -16.09 5.14 25.10
CA ALA A 358 -16.38 5.85 23.85
C ALA A 358 -16.33 7.38 23.97
N ALA A 359 -16.68 7.94 25.14
CA ALA A 359 -16.61 9.38 25.40
C ALA A 359 -15.17 9.92 25.51
N LYS A 360 -14.20 9.02 25.76
CA LYS A 360 -12.78 9.35 25.93
C LYS A 360 -11.98 9.02 24.68
N MET A 361 -12.53 8.30 23.72
CA MET A 361 -11.82 7.86 22.52
C MET A 361 -11.88 8.89 21.42
N THR A 362 -10.82 8.93 20.62
CA THR A 362 -10.77 9.73 19.38
C THR A 362 -11.04 8.87 18.16
N HIS A 363 -10.55 7.63 18.17
CA HIS A 363 -10.61 6.68 17.07
C HIS A 363 -10.98 5.30 17.58
N LEU A 364 -11.71 4.55 16.77
CA LEU A 364 -12.00 3.14 16.97
C LEU A 364 -11.60 2.38 15.71
N ASN A 365 -10.61 1.50 15.80
CA ASN A 365 -10.24 0.59 14.72
C ASN A 365 -11.10 -0.67 14.86
N TYR A 366 -11.88 -0.99 13.83
CA TYR A 366 -12.66 -2.21 13.77
C TYR A 366 -11.81 -3.33 13.15
N ALA A 367 -11.54 -4.36 13.94
CA ALA A 367 -10.63 -5.46 13.62
C ALA A 367 -11.43 -6.74 13.32
N PHE A 368 -11.31 -7.40 12.17
CA PHE A 368 -10.47 -7.05 11.02
C PHE A 368 -11.17 -7.46 9.73
N THR A 369 -10.84 -6.79 8.63
CA THR A 369 -11.14 -7.31 7.29
C THR A 369 -9.94 -8.06 6.72
N ASN A 370 -10.24 -9.12 5.98
CA ASN A 370 -9.26 -9.96 5.30
C ASN A 370 -9.16 -9.63 3.80
N LEU A 371 -8.18 -10.23 3.13
CA LEU A 371 -8.00 -10.20 1.68
C LEU A 371 -8.52 -11.49 1.05
N ASN A 372 -9.05 -11.38 -0.16
CA ASN A 372 -9.44 -12.54 -0.95
C ASN A 372 -8.20 -13.23 -1.52
N GLN A 373 -8.07 -14.54 -1.28
CA GLN A 373 -6.92 -15.36 -1.70
C GLN A 373 -6.67 -15.45 -3.22
N ASN A 374 -7.67 -15.12 -4.06
CA ASN A 374 -7.56 -15.25 -5.51
C ASN A 374 -7.39 -13.89 -6.20
N THR A 375 -8.07 -12.86 -5.68
CA THR A 375 -8.07 -11.51 -6.29
C THR A 375 -7.14 -10.55 -5.58
N PHE A 376 -6.69 -10.86 -4.35
CA PHE A 376 -5.86 -10.00 -3.51
C PHE A 376 -6.51 -8.64 -3.20
N THR A 377 -7.85 -8.62 -3.16
CA THR A 377 -8.68 -7.45 -2.84
C THR A 377 -9.29 -7.58 -1.45
N CYS A 378 -9.76 -6.49 -0.84
CA CYS A 378 -10.54 -6.55 0.40
C CYS A 378 -11.74 -7.50 0.24
N MET A 379 -12.04 -8.26 1.29
CA MET A 379 -13.08 -9.29 1.29
C MET A 379 -14.09 -9.05 2.41
N ASN A 380 -15.38 -9.17 2.09
CA ASN A 380 -16.46 -9.30 3.06
C ASN A 380 -17.59 -10.16 2.45
N GLY A 381 -18.70 -10.40 3.17
CA GLY A 381 -19.80 -11.27 2.71
C GLY A 381 -19.52 -12.76 2.85
N VAL A 382 -18.52 -13.13 3.64
CA VAL A 382 -18.18 -14.52 3.96
C VAL A 382 -18.32 -14.75 5.46
N THR A 383 -18.62 -15.99 5.84
CA THR A 383 -18.60 -16.44 7.23
C THR A 383 -17.79 -17.71 7.32
N LYS A 384 -16.52 -17.55 7.71
CA LYS A 384 -15.55 -18.63 7.89
C LYS A 384 -14.63 -18.24 9.05
N GLY A 385 -14.63 -19.05 10.10
CA GLY A 385 -13.71 -18.87 11.23
C GLY A 385 -12.29 -19.28 10.89
N THR A 386 -11.35 -18.88 11.75
CA THR A 386 -9.97 -19.38 11.73
C THR A 386 -9.91 -20.85 12.17
N THR A 387 -8.78 -21.51 11.89
CA THR A 387 -8.53 -22.86 12.40
C THR A 387 -8.05 -22.81 13.86
N ALA A 388 -8.27 -23.92 14.59
CA ALA A 388 -7.93 -24.02 16.01
C ALA A 388 -6.41 -24.12 16.27
N ASN A 389 -5.60 -24.40 15.24
CA ASN A 389 -4.15 -24.44 15.36
C ASN A 389 -3.58 -23.04 15.06
N PRO A 390 -3.00 -22.34 16.06
CA PRO A 390 -2.44 -20.99 15.85
C PRO A 390 -1.24 -20.94 14.90
N GLN A 391 -0.61 -22.07 14.58
CA GLN A 391 0.53 -22.14 13.64
C GLN A 391 0.14 -22.71 12.27
N ASP A 392 -1.15 -22.92 12.02
CA ASP A 392 -1.61 -23.39 10.71
C ASP A 392 -1.27 -22.35 9.63
N PRO A 393 -0.46 -22.66 8.60
CA PRO A 393 -0.12 -21.73 7.54
C PRO A 393 -1.32 -21.15 6.77
N ASP A 394 -2.49 -21.77 6.90
CA ASP A 394 -3.75 -21.34 6.28
C ASP A 394 -4.79 -20.88 7.31
N GLN A 395 -4.39 -20.59 8.56
CA GLN A 395 -5.31 -20.29 9.66
C GLN A 395 -6.36 -19.23 9.29
N GLY A 396 -5.95 -18.13 8.66
CA GLY A 396 -6.82 -17.05 8.22
C GLY A 396 -7.24 -17.09 6.75
N THR A 397 -6.84 -18.09 5.96
CA THR A 397 -7.08 -18.11 4.51
C THR A 397 -8.58 -18.11 4.20
N GLY A 398 -9.09 -17.02 3.61
CA GLY A 398 -10.51 -16.85 3.28
C GLY A 398 -11.44 -16.69 4.49
N ALA A 399 -10.90 -16.49 5.69
CA ALA A 399 -11.67 -16.24 6.89
C ALA A 399 -12.27 -14.82 6.89
N GLY A 400 -13.42 -14.68 7.55
CA GLY A 400 -14.19 -13.44 7.67
C GLY A 400 -15.53 -13.73 8.32
N ASP A 401 -16.20 -12.70 8.83
CA ASP A 401 -17.47 -12.87 9.55
C ASP A 401 -18.49 -11.75 9.27
N ALA A 402 -19.13 -11.88 8.10
CA ALA A 402 -20.24 -11.03 7.68
C ALA A 402 -21.46 -11.11 8.61
N GLU A 403 -21.59 -12.18 9.40
CA GLU A 403 -22.66 -12.32 10.38
C GLU A 403 -22.46 -11.31 11.50
N ALA A 404 -21.27 -11.25 12.11
CA ALA A 404 -20.95 -10.20 13.09
C ALA A 404 -20.97 -8.80 12.48
N ASP A 405 -20.42 -8.63 11.28
CA ASP A 405 -20.25 -7.31 10.66
C ASP A 405 -21.57 -6.61 10.40
N TYR A 406 -22.49 -7.23 9.66
CA TYR A 406 -23.69 -6.53 9.17
C TYR A 406 -24.97 -7.35 9.04
N SER A 407 -24.95 -8.65 9.36
CA SER A 407 -26.15 -9.49 9.22
C SER A 407 -26.85 -9.81 10.55
N ARG A 408 -26.11 -10.04 11.64
CA ARG A 408 -26.68 -10.43 12.93
C ARG A 408 -27.54 -9.31 13.50
N GLY A 409 -28.82 -9.57 13.71
CA GLY A 409 -29.71 -8.63 14.41
C GLY A 409 -29.34 -8.53 15.89
N PHE A 410 -29.20 -7.31 16.41
CA PHE A 410 -28.92 -7.08 17.84
C PHE A 410 -30.22 -6.79 18.59
N SER A 411 -30.34 -7.36 19.78
CA SER A 411 -31.44 -7.04 20.71
C SER A 411 -31.29 -5.64 21.31
N ALA A 412 -32.37 -5.08 21.87
CA ALA A 412 -32.33 -3.80 22.58
C ALA A 412 -31.25 -3.74 23.67
N ALA A 413 -30.97 -4.86 24.35
CA ALA A 413 -29.94 -4.95 25.38
C ALA A 413 -28.50 -4.88 24.81
N GLN A 414 -28.32 -5.30 23.56
CA GLN A 414 -27.02 -5.30 22.86
C GLN A 414 -26.78 -4.00 22.09
N SER A 415 -27.85 -3.27 21.72
CA SER A 415 -27.75 -2.09 20.87
C SER A 415 -27.33 -0.83 21.62
N VAL A 416 -26.54 0.03 20.97
CA VAL A 416 -25.96 1.25 21.58
C VAL A 416 -27.04 2.24 22.04
N ASP A 417 -28.10 2.38 21.25
CA ASP A 417 -29.24 3.27 21.49
C ASP A 417 -30.36 2.63 22.32
N GLY A 418 -30.23 1.35 22.68
CA GLY A 418 -31.28 0.59 23.36
C GLY A 418 -32.42 0.13 22.43
N VAL A 419 -32.25 0.25 21.11
CA VAL A 419 -33.26 -0.16 20.12
C VAL A 419 -32.76 -1.37 19.34
N ALA A 420 -33.54 -2.45 19.34
CA ALA A 420 -33.22 -3.66 18.59
C ALA A 420 -33.18 -3.38 17.08
N ASP A 421 -32.29 -4.07 16.38
CA ASP A 421 -32.29 -4.04 14.91
C ASP A 421 -33.51 -4.81 14.39
N THR A 422 -34.11 -4.35 13.29
CA THR A 422 -35.17 -5.11 12.63
C THR A 422 -34.54 -6.11 11.67
N GLY A 423 -35.05 -7.35 11.61
CA GLY A 423 -34.46 -8.44 10.80
C GLY A 423 -34.47 -8.23 9.28
N TRP A 424 -34.88 -7.05 8.80
CA TRP A 424 -35.09 -6.72 7.39
C TRP A 424 -34.23 -5.54 6.91
N GLU A 425 -33.52 -4.86 7.81
CA GLU A 425 -32.67 -3.74 7.45
C GLU A 425 -31.44 -4.19 6.64
N PRO A 426 -31.01 -3.45 5.62
CA PRO A 426 -29.82 -3.80 4.85
C PRO A 426 -28.52 -3.68 5.65
N LEU A 427 -28.53 -3.08 6.83
CA LEU A 427 -27.37 -2.98 7.73
C LEU A 427 -27.79 -3.29 9.17
N ARG A 428 -27.18 -4.32 9.75
CA ARG A 428 -27.38 -4.75 11.14
C ARG A 428 -26.00 -4.96 11.80
N GLY A 429 -25.91 -5.78 12.84
CA GLY A 429 -24.63 -6.21 13.41
C GLY A 429 -23.78 -5.08 13.96
N ASN A 430 -22.48 -5.33 14.03
CA ASN A 430 -21.51 -4.37 14.53
C ASN A 430 -21.54 -3.06 13.72
N PHE A 431 -21.65 -3.10 12.40
CA PHE A 431 -21.61 -1.90 11.56
C PHE A 431 -22.80 -0.99 11.83
N ASN A 432 -24.01 -1.52 12.02
CA ASN A 432 -25.14 -0.69 12.45
C ASN A 432 -24.91 -0.09 13.84
N GLN A 433 -24.38 -0.87 14.78
CA GLN A 433 -24.06 -0.35 16.11
C GLN A 433 -22.96 0.72 16.09
N LEU A 434 -21.98 0.63 15.17
CA LEU A 434 -20.98 1.67 14.97
C LEU A 434 -21.62 2.98 14.47
N LYS A 435 -22.62 2.93 13.56
CA LYS A 435 -23.38 4.13 13.18
C LYS A 435 -24.12 4.74 14.36
N LYS A 436 -24.77 3.90 15.17
CA LYS A 436 -25.45 4.34 16.41
C LYS A 436 -24.47 4.94 17.41
N LEU A 437 -23.26 4.38 17.54
CA LEU A 437 -22.20 4.93 18.39
C LEU A 437 -21.73 6.30 17.90
N LYS A 438 -21.44 6.46 16.60
CA LYS A 438 -21.06 7.75 16.02
C LYS A 438 -22.14 8.81 16.14
N ALA A 439 -23.42 8.43 16.02
CA ALA A 439 -24.52 9.36 16.25
C ALA A 439 -24.52 9.92 17.69
N LYS A 440 -24.08 9.11 18.66
CA LYS A 440 -23.93 9.52 20.06
C LYS A 440 -22.63 10.28 20.33
N TYR A 441 -21.58 9.97 19.58
CA TYR A 441 -20.23 10.53 19.71
C TYR A 441 -19.73 11.04 18.36
N PRO A 442 -20.21 12.22 17.89
CA PRO A 442 -19.98 12.69 16.52
C PRO A 442 -18.51 12.98 16.18
N ASN A 443 -17.66 13.14 17.20
CA ASN A 443 -16.22 13.35 17.03
C ASN A 443 -15.41 12.04 16.96
N LEU A 444 -16.02 10.89 17.29
CA LEU A 444 -15.36 9.58 17.22
C LEU A 444 -15.20 9.19 15.74
N LYS A 445 -13.96 8.93 15.34
CA LYS A 445 -13.63 8.36 14.03
C LYS A 445 -13.65 6.85 14.12
N VAL A 446 -14.23 6.19 13.11
CA VAL A 446 -14.23 4.72 13.02
C VAL A 446 -13.45 4.30 11.79
N MET A 447 -12.44 3.46 11.97
CA MET A 447 -11.54 3.00 10.91
C MET A 447 -11.79 1.52 10.65
N MET A 448 -11.72 1.09 9.39
CA MET A 448 -11.66 -0.34 9.07
C MET A 448 -10.21 -0.79 9.10
N SER A 449 -9.86 -1.71 9.99
CA SER A 449 -8.53 -2.30 10.10
C SER A 449 -8.40 -3.50 9.19
N ILE A 450 -7.47 -3.44 8.24
CA ILE A 450 -7.24 -4.45 7.22
C ILE A 450 -6.02 -5.28 7.63
N GLY A 451 -6.16 -6.58 7.79
CA GLY A 451 -5.07 -7.47 8.19
C GLY A 451 -5.10 -7.87 9.67
N GLY A 452 -4.00 -7.66 10.37
CA GLY A 452 -3.68 -8.26 11.67
C GLY A 452 -3.08 -9.66 11.51
N TRP A 453 -2.48 -10.17 12.60
CA TRP A 453 -1.69 -11.41 12.66
C TRP A 453 -2.07 -12.50 11.65
N THR A 454 -3.33 -12.96 11.63
CA THR A 454 -3.76 -14.11 10.78
C THR A 454 -4.29 -13.72 9.40
N TYR A 455 -4.57 -12.43 9.14
CA TYR A 455 -5.14 -11.94 7.88
C TYR A 455 -4.12 -11.18 7.02
N SER A 456 -2.85 -11.11 7.45
CA SER A 456 -1.79 -10.47 6.68
C SER A 456 -1.24 -11.30 5.51
N LYS A 457 -1.66 -12.57 5.37
CA LYS A 457 -1.05 -13.54 4.44
C LYS A 457 -0.84 -13.07 3.00
N PHE A 458 -1.82 -12.36 2.44
CA PHE A 458 -1.84 -11.98 1.03
C PHE A 458 -1.48 -10.51 0.77
N PHE A 459 -0.98 -9.77 1.76
CA PHE A 459 -0.57 -8.38 1.53
C PHE A 459 0.59 -8.28 0.54
N HIS A 460 1.59 -9.16 0.66
CA HIS A 460 2.68 -9.27 -0.32
C HIS A 460 2.12 -9.38 -1.74
N ASP A 461 1.21 -10.34 -1.98
CA ASP A 461 0.62 -10.56 -3.30
C ASP A 461 -0.15 -9.36 -3.83
N ALA A 462 -0.90 -8.68 -2.95
CA ALA A 462 -1.63 -7.46 -3.27
C ALA A 462 -0.70 -6.28 -3.59
N ALA A 463 0.47 -6.23 -2.95
CA ALA A 463 1.45 -5.16 -3.10
C ALA A 463 2.37 -5.34 -4.32
N LEU A 464 2.51 -6.56 -4.84
CA LEU A 464 3.51 -6.94 -5.86
C LEU A 464 3.51 -6.10 -7.14
N THR A 465 2.35 -5.73 -7.68
CA THR A 465 2.28 -4.99 -8.97
C THR A 465 1.40 -3.73 -8.86
N PRO A 466 1.63 -2.70 -9.69
CA PRO A 466 0.78 -1.50 -9.71
C PRO A 466 -0.72 -1.82 -9.86
N GLU A 467 -1.07 -2.76 -10.73
CA GLU A 467 -2.45 -3.15 -10.99
C GLU A 467 -3.10 -3.80 -9.77
N ARG A 468 -2.34 -4.63 -9.04
CA ARG A 468 -2.83 -5.28 -7.81
C ARG A 468 -2.99 -4.27 -6.68
N ARG A 469 -2.04 -3.35 -6.51
CA ARG A 469 -2.14 -2.25 -5.54
C ARG A 469 -3.39 -1.40 -5.81
N GLN A 470 -3.60 -1.04 -7.08
CA GLN A 470 -4.77 -0.28 -7.50
C GLN A 470 -6.07 -1.04 -7.23
N ALA A 471 -6.14 -2.33 -7.58
CA ALA A 471 -7.32 -3.16 -7.33
C ALA A 471 -7.60 -3.34 -5.84
N PHE A 472 -6.56 -3.56 -5.03
CA PHE A 472 -6.68 -3.70 -3.59
C PHE A 472 -7.23 -2.42 -2.95
N ALA A 473 -6.59 -1.28 -3.17
CA ALA A 473 -7.06 0.01 -2.65
C ALA A 473 -8.50 0.34 -3.10
N ALA A 474 -8.81 0.14 -4.38
CA ALA A 474 -10.13 0.41 -4.94
C ALA A 474 -11.21 -0.44 -4.28
N SER A 475 -10.94 -1.74 -4.06
CA SER A 475 -11.89 -2.67 -3.44
C SER A 475 -12.19 -2.32 -1.98
N CYS A 476 -11.18 -1.91 -1.21
CA CYS A 476 -11.36 -1.52 0.19
C CYS A 476 -12.16 -0.22 0.32
N ILE A 477 -11.87 0.76 -0.54
CA ILE A 477 -12.64 2.02 -0.61
C ILE A 477 -14.09 1.73 -1.01
N ASP A 478 -14.34 0.84 -1.97
CA ASP A 478 -15.69 0.48 -2.39
C ASP A 478 -16.50 -0.20 -1.27
N LEU A 479 -15.92 -1.21 -0.62
CA LEU A 479 -16.57 -1.95 0.45
C LEU A 479 -16.84 -1.08 1.68
N TYR A 480 -15.83 -0.36 2.17
CA TYR A 480 -15.87 0.23 3.51
C TYR A 480 -16.14 1.73 3.52
N ILE A 481 -15.65 2.48 2.52
CA ILE A 481 -15.88 3.92 2.47
C ILE A 481 -17.18 4.25 1.73
N LYS A 482 -17.38 3.66 0.54
CA LYS A 482 -18.66 3.80 -0.19
C LYS A 482 -19.76 2.92 0.42
N GLY A 483 -19.40 1.87 1.15
CA GLY A 483 -20.34 1.03 1.89
C GLY A 483 -21.07 0.01 1.03
N ASN A 484 -20.49 -0.41 -0.09
CA ASN A 484 -21.10 -1.35 -1.04
C ASN A 484 -20.91 -2.80 -0.59
N LEU A 485 -21.60 -3.19 0.49
CA LEU A 485 -21.47 -4.53 1.04
C LEU A 485 -22.06 -5.61 0.12
N PRO A 486 -21.43 -6.79 0.00
CA PRO A 486 -22.05 -7.95 -0.65
C PRO A 486 -23.38 -8.33 0.00
N SER A 487 -24.27 -8.96 -0.76
CA SER A 487 -25.51 -9.50 -0.19
C SER A 487 -25.20 -10.76 0.64
N TYR A 488 -25.61 -10.75 1.90
CA TYR A 488 -25.46 -11.88 2.82
C TYR A 488 -26.62 -11.90 3.82
N ASN A 489 -27.30 -13.05 3.96
CA ASN A 489 -28.44 -13.24 4.88
C ASN A 489 -29.49 -12.11 4.83
N GLY A 490 -29.80 -11.64 3.62
CA GLY A 490 -30.79 -10.56 3.40
C GLY A 490 -30.34 -9.17 3.87
N ALA A 491 -29.06 -9.00 4.19
CA ALA A 491 -28.41 -7.70 4.44
C ALA A 491 -27.36 -7.42 3.35
N GLY A 492 -26.83 -6.20 3.36
CA GLY A 492 -25.88 -5.68 2.39
C GLY A 492 -26.55 -4.91 1.24
N GLY A 493 -25.79 -4.66 0.18
CA GLY A 493 -26.19 -3.86 -0.96
C GLY A 493 -25.45 -2.52 -1.07
N ALA A 494 -25.63 -1.86 -2.21
CA ALA A 494 -24.95 -0.61 -2.53
C ALA A 494 -25.23 0.47 -1.48
N GLY A 495 -24.17 1.08 -0.94
CA GLY A 495 -24.23 2.14 0.06
C GLY A 495 -24.81 1.74 1.42
N SER A 496 -25.09 0.46 1.67
CA SER A 496 -25.70 -0.01 2.94
C SER A 496 -24.87 0.37 4.17
N ALA A 497 -23.54 0.32 4.06
CA ALA A 497 -22.61 0.72 5.12
C ALA A 497 -22.03 2.13 4.95
N ALA A 498 -22.57 2.96 4.04
CA ALA A 498 -22.06 4.31 3.84
C ALA A 498 -22.11 5.12 5.15
N GLY A 499 -21.00 5.80 5.45
CA GLY A 499 -20.84 6.63 6.65
C GLY A 499 -20.47 5.89 7.93
N VAL A 500 -20.36 4.55 7.91
CA VAL A 500 -19.82 3.79 9.05
C VAL A 500 -18.36 4.19 9.29
N PHE A 501 -17.52 4.08 8.26
CA PHE A 501 -16.08 4.30 8.35
C PHE A 501 -15.66 5.72 7.91
N ASP A 502 -14.66 6.26 8.58
CA ASP A 502 -14.03 7.56 8.32
C ASP A 502 -12.65 7.43 7.68
N GLY A 503 -12.17 6.20 7.52
CA GLY A 503 -10.86 5.90 6.97
C GLY A 503 -10.52 4.42 7.05
N LEU A 504 -9.27 4.11 6.73
CA LEU A 504 -8.73 2.76 6.68
C LEU A 504 -7.45 2.69 7.53
N ASP A 505 -7.23 1.56 8.19
CA ASP A 505 -6.02 1.23 8.93
C ASP A 505 -5.37 -0.01 8.30
N LEU A 506 -4.08 0.08 7.97
CA LEU A 506 -3.32 -1.02 7.36
C LEU A 506 -2.50 -1.75 8.42
N ASP A 507 -2.85 -3.01 8.66
CA ASP A 507 -2.24 -3.87 9.67
C ASP A 507 -1.54 -5.06 8.97
N TRP A 508 -0.44 -4.78 8.29
CA TRP A 508 0.37 -5.79 7.60
C TRP A 508 1.50 -6.27 8.52
N GLU A 509 1.37 -7.52 8.98
CA GLU A 509 2.34 -8.21 9.83
C GLU A 509 3.05 -9.37 9.09
N TRP A 510 4.22 -9.21 8.48
CA TRP A 510 5.02 -7.99 8.33
C TRP A 510 5.60 -7.89 6.91
N PRO A 511 5.69 -6.69 6.32
CA PRO A 511 6.36 -6.52 5.04
C PRO A 511 7.84 -6.90 5.17
N GLY A 512 8.33 -7.75 4.28
CA GLY A 512 9.76 -8.06 4.17
C GLY A 512 10.35 -8.88 5.32
N ALA A 513 9.50 -9.44 6.18
CA ALA A 513 9.90 -10.30 7.28
C ALA A 513 8.82 -11.33 7.59
N GLU A 514 9.20 -12.35 8.34
CA GLU A 514 8.26 -13.34 8.85
C GLU A 514 7.26 -12.73 9.85
N GLY A 515 5.99 -13.14 9.72
CA GLY A 515 4.90 -12.89 10.66
C GLY A 515 4.25 -14.21 11.05
N HIS A 516 2.92 -14.27 11.05
CA HIS A 516 2.20 -15.54 11.22
C HIS A 516 2.66 -16.58 10.17
N PRO A 517 2.81 -17.87 10.54
CA PRO A 517 3.20 -18.91 9.60
C PRO A 517 2.33 -18.91 8.34
N GLY A 518 2.96 -19.06 7.18
CA GLY A 518 2.26 -19.07 5.90
C GLY A 518 2.02 -17.68 5.29
N ASN A 519 2.31 -16.58 6.01
CA ASN A 519 2.32 -15.27 5.39
C ASN A 519 3.32 -15.21 4.24
N HIS A 520 2.91 -14.66 3.10
CA HIS A 520 3.82 -14.40 1.99
C HIS A 520 4.58 -13.10 2.27
N TRP A 521 5.89 -13.10 2.01
CA TRP A 521 6.74 -11.92 2.18
C TRP A 521 8.01 -12.05 1.32
N SER A 522 8.62 -10.92 0.99
CA SER A 522 9.92 -10.86 0.31
C SER A 522 10.63 -9.52 0.55
N ALA A 523 11.92 -9.42 0.22
CA ALA A 523 12.69 -8.18 0.42
C ALA A 523 12.13 -6.98 -0.38
N GLU A 524 11.42 -7.23 -1.49
CA GLU A 524 10.75 -6.23 -2.30
C GLU A 524 9.57 -5.54 -1.57
N ASP A 525 9.06 -6.15 -0.50
CA ASP A 525 7.93 -5.62 0.27
C ASP A 525 8.21 -4.24 0.84
N LYS A 526 9.46 -3.88 1.14
CA LYS A 526 9.79 -2.53 1.62
C LYS A 526 9.30 -1.46 0.66
N ALA A 527 9.73 -1.56 -0.60
CA ALA A 527 9.34 -0.63 -1.64
C ALA A 527 7.85 -0.79 -2.02
N ASN A 528 7.36 -2.03 -2.08
CA ASN A 528 5.97 -2.31 -2.44
C ASN A 528 4.97 -1.82 -1.39
N ASN A 529 5.31 -1.88 -0.10
CA ASN A 529 4.53 -1.34 1.01
C ASN A 529 4.41 0.19 0.88
N THR A 530 5.52 0.89 0.65
CA THR A 530 5.52 2.34 0.41
C THR A 530 4.63 2.71 -0.79
N LEU A 531 4.74 1.97 -1.90
CA LEU A 531 3.90 2.19 -3.08
C LEU A 531 2.44 1.81 -2.85
N LEU A 532 2.14 0.84 -1.98
CA LEU A 532 0.78 0.45 -1.64
C LEU A 532 0.09 1.53 -0.83
N ILE A 533 0.74 2.03 0.23
CA ILE A 533 0.21 3.11 1.07
C ILE A 533 0.01 4.37 0.21
N ALA A 534 0.95 4.68 -0.68
CA ALA A 534 0.82 5.79 -1.63
C ALA A 534 -0.42 5.63 -2.54
N GLU A 535 -0.70 4.42 -3.02
CA GLU A 535 -1.86 4.14 -3.88
C GLU A 535 -3.20 4.27 -3.12
N PHE A 536 -3.27 3.78 -1.88
CA PHE A 536 -4.42 4.02 -1.00
C PHE A 536 -4.66 5.52 -0.82
N ARG A 537 -3.61 6.28 -0.45
CA ARG A 537 -3.71 7.73 -0.26
C ARG A 537 -4.18 8.43 -1.54
N ARG A 538 -3.64 8.07 -2.70
CA ARG A 538 -4.00 8.65 -4.00
C ARG A 538 -5.50 8.47 -4.30
N GLN A 539 -6.03 7.27 -4.13
CA GLN A 539 -7.45 6.99 -4.40
C GLN A 539 -8.38 7.66 -3.37
N MET A 540 -7.97 7.74 -2.10
CA MET A 540 -8.73 8.44 -1.06
C MET A 540 -8.73 9.96 -1.27
N GLU A 541 -7.65 10.53 -1.78
CA GLU A 541 -7.61 11.94 -2.21
C GLU A 541 -8.52 12.21 -3.41
N GLU A 542 -8.58 11.29 -4.38
CA GLU A 542 -9.52 11.40 -5.50
C GLU A 542 -10.97 11.40 -5.01
N LEU A 543 -11.29 10.51 -4.05
CA LEU A 543 -12.61 10.51 -3.43
C LEU A 543 -12.87 11.82 -2.68
N THR A 544 -11.89 12.34 -1.94
CA THR A 544 -11.99 13.62 -1.21
C THR A 544 -12.33 14.78 -2.13
N LYS A 545 -11.83 14.82 -3.37
CA LYS A 545 -12.20 15.87 -4.36
C LYS A 545 -13.70 15.86 -4.68
N THR A 546 -14.33 14.69 -4.66
CA THR A 546 -15.77 14.54 -4.98
C THR A 546 -16.67 14.70 -3.76
N THR A 547 -16.22 14.33 -2.56
CA THR A 547 -17.03 14.34 -1.33
C THR A 547 -16.79 15.56 -0.45
N GLY A 548 -15.66 16.24 -0.62
CA GLY A 548 -15.19 17.30 0.29
C GLY A 548 -14.78 16.79 1.68
N LYS A 549 -14.73 15.47 1.90
CA LYS A 549 -14.37 14.86 3.18
C LYS A 549 -12.98 14.24 3.09
N HIS A 550 -12.07 14.65 3.96
CA HIS A 550 -10.81 13.94 4.18
C HIS A 550 -11.07 12.59 4.86
N TYR A 551 -10.55 11.53 4.26
CA TYR A 551 -10.57 10.18 4.85
C TYR A 551 -9.16 9.86 5.36
N GLN A 552 -9.08 9.37 6.60
CA GLN A 552 -7.80 9.09 7.24
C GLN A 552 -7.23 7.74 6.81
N LEU A 553 -5.91 7.68 6.65
CA LEU A 553 -5.15 6.47 6.39
C LEU A 553 -4.13 6.28 7.50
N THR A 554 -4.25 5.19 8.25
CA THR A 554 -3.34 4.84 9.35
C THR A 554 -2.73 3.46 9.11
N ALA A 555 -1.74 3.10 9.91
CA ALA A 555 -1.15 1.76 9.87
C ALA A 555 -0.69 1.29 11.25
N PHE A 556 -0.72 -0.02 11.49
CA PHE A 556 -0.02 -0.64 12.62
C PHE A 556 1.42 -0.96 12.21
N THR A 557 2.39 -0.54 13.02
CA THR A 557 3.82 -0.63 12.67
C THR A 557 4.62 -1.35 13.76
N PRO A 558 5.68 -2.10 13.39
CA PRO A 558 6.35 -3.01 14.31
C PRO A 558 7.16 -2.28 15.38
N ALA A 559 7.33 -2.93 16.53
CA ALA A 559 8.30 -2.51 17.56
C ALA A 559 9.74 -2.92 17.21
N ASP A 560 9.90 -3.98 16.42
CA ASP A 560 11.17 -4.64 16.13
C ASP A 560 11.99 -3.86 15.08
N PRO A 561 13.17 -3.31 15.44
CA PRO A 561 14.03 -2.59 14.51
C PRO A 561 14.43 -3.39 13.27
N ALA A 562 14.53 -4.73 13.37
CA ALA A 562 14.84 -5.57 12.22
C ALA A 562 13.68 -5.56 11.22
N LYS A 563 12.43 -5.69 11.68
CA LYS A 563 11.23 -5.61 10.84
C LYS A 563 11.02 -4.21 10.26
N ILE A 564 11.32 -3.16 11.03
CA ILE A 564 11.32 -1.78 10.52
C ILE A 564 12.31 -1.67 9.36
N ALA A 565 13.55 -2.13 9.55
CA ALA A 565 14.60 -2.01 8.55
C ALA A 565 14.30 -2.75 7.25
N THR A 566 13.65 -3.93 7.32
CA THR A 566 13.35 -4.75 6.14
C THR A 566 12.03 -4.41 5.46
N GLY A 567 11.07 -3.80 6.15
CA GLY A 567 9.69 -3.65 5.64
C GLY A 567 9.16 -2.22 5.49
N TRP A 568 9.82 -1.21 6.06
CA TRP A 568 9.25 0.13 6.20
C TRP A 568 10.23 1.24 5.80
N ASP A 569 9.90 2.01 4.76
CA ASP A 569 10.60 3.26 4.41
C ASP A 569 10.14 4.41 5.31
N ILE A 570 10.80 4.59 6.45
CA ILE A 570 10.43 5.59 7.47
C ILE A 570 11.26 6.87 7.44
N THR A 571 12.31 6.92 6.62
CA THR A 571 13.23 8.07 6.52
C THR A 571 12.55 9.23 5.80
N THR A 572 12.49 10.39 6.45
CA THR A 572 11.80 11.59 5.90
C THR A 572 12.76 12.71 5.51
N ASN A 573 14.07 12.53 5.71
CA ASN A 573 15.09 13.57 5.54
C ASN A 573 16.08 13.30 4.38
N ASP A 574 15.86 12.26 3.57
CA ASP A 574 16.74 11.86 2.48
C ASP A 574 16.18 12.20 1.08
N GLY A 575 14.97 12.74 1.00
CA GLY A 575 14.30 13.11 -0.26
C GLY A 575 13.62 11.95 -0.98
N ASN A 576 13.63 10.74 -0.42
CA ASN A 576 12.85 9.61 -0.92
C ASN A 576 11.46 9.59 -0.27
N PRO A 577 10.44 9.01 -0.94
CA PRO A 577 9.14 8.86 -0.32
C PRO A 577 9.18 7.97 0.92
N SER A 578 8.66 8.49 2.02
CA SER A 578 8.40 7.71 3.23
C SER A 578 6.95 7.23 3.26
N VAL A 579 6.69 6.10 3.92
CA VAL A 579 5.32 5.71 4.31
C VAL A 579 4.60 6.83 5.07
N PHE A 580 5.32 7.63 5.86
CA PHE A 580 4.78 8.75 6.63
C PHE A 580 4.40 9.96 5.78
N ASP A 581 4.76 10.00 4.50
CA ASP A 581 4.25 11.04 3.58
C ASP A 581 2.77 10.81 3.25
N TYR A 582 2.32 9.56 3.37
CA TYR A 582 0.98 9.13 2.94
C TYR A 582 0.04 8.79 4.11
N LEU A 583 0.59 8.50 5.28
CA LEU A 583 -0.17 8.22 6.50
C LEU A 583 -0.53 9.52 7.25
N ASP A 584 -1.73 9.54 7.81
CA ASP A 584 -2.14 10.55 8.80
C ASP A 584 -1.35 10.34 10.11
N PHE A 585 -1.29 9.09 10.59
CA PHE A 585 -0.42 8.65 11.69
C PHE A 585 -0.26 7.12 11.70
N ALA A 586 0.69 6.62 12.48
CA ALA A 586 0.95 5.22 12.71
C ALA A 586 0.73 4.82 14.17
N ASN A 587 0.24 3.60 14.35
CA ASN A 587 0.09 2.92 15.63
C ASN A 587 1.30 2.01 15.85
N VAL A 588 2.27 2.47 16.65
CA VAL A 588 3.49 1.70 16.90
C VAL A 588 3.22 0.65 17.97
N GLN A 589 3.53 -0.62 17.67
CA GLN A 589 3.43 -1.71 18.62
C GLN A 589 4.20 -1.38 19.91
N GLY A 590 3.51 -1.50 21.05
CA GLY A 590 4.05 -1.18 22.39
C GLY A 590 3.84 -2.31 23.40
N TYR A 591 3.65 -3.52 22.88
CA TYR A 591 3.33 -4.72 23.61
C TYR A 591 3.81 -5.95 22.80
N ASP A 592 3.66 -7.13 23.40
CA ASP A 592 4.12 -8.41 22.86
C ASP A 592 5.63 -8.48 22.70
N PHE A 593 6.35 -7.86 23.64
CA PHE A 593 7.80 -7.96 23.74
C PHE A 593 8.28 -9.34 24.18
N HIS A 594 7.53 -9.96 25.10
CA HIS A 594 7.73 -11.33 25.60
C HIS A 594 6.38 -12.03 25.81
N GLY A 595 6.31 -13.35 25.62
CA GLY A 595 5.06 -14.11 25.76
C GLY A 595 5.21 -15.59 25.49
N ALA A 596 4.32 -16.42 26.05
CA ALA A 596 4.38 -17.89 25.93
C ALA A 596 3.79 -18.49 24.63
N GLY A 597 3.05 -17.72 23.83
CA GLY A 597 2.19 -18.24 22.74
C GLY A 597 1.08 -19.18 23.25
N SER A 598 -0.08 -19.24 22.59
CA SER A 598 -1.18 -20.10 23.09
C SER A 598 -0.93 -21.60 22.92
N ASP A 599 0.06 -21.96 22.12
CA ASP A 599 0.51 -23.31 21.83
C ASP A 599 1.92 -23.58 22.38
N ASN A 600 2.48 -22.71 23.21
CA ASN A 600 3.87 -22.77 23.69
C ASN A 600 4.93 -22.58 22.59
N SER A 601 4.59 -22.01 21.43
CA SER A 601 5.55 -21.79 20.33
C SER A 601 6.52 -20.64 20.57
N TRP A 602 6.20 -19.71 21.47
CA TRP A 602 6.97 -18.50 21.72
C TRP A 602 7.36 -18.49 23.20
N GLU A 603 8.66 -18.49 23.53
CA GLU A 603 9.18 -18.31 24.91
C GLU A 603 8.40 -19.00 26.07
N PRO A 604 8.01 -20.29 25.97
CA PRO A 604 7.15 -20.92 26.98
C PRO A 604 7.85 -21.18 28.32
N ASN A 605 9.18 -21.22 28.31
CA ASN A 605 9.99 -21.76 29.40
C ASN A 605 10.54 -20.67 30.33
N ARG A 606 10.24 -19.39 30.09
CA ARG A 606 10.74 -18.28 30.90
C ARG A 606 9.80 -17.07 30.82
N THR A 607 9.51 -16.48 31.96
CA THR A 607 8.72 -15.24 32.05
C THR A 607 9.48 -14.04 31.49
N GLY A 608 8.75 -13.06 30.95
CA GLY A 608 9.31 -11.77 30.58
C GLY A 608 8.24 -10.69 30.45
N HIS A 609 8.63 -9.42 30.57
CA HIS A 609 7.70 -8.30 30.49
C HIS A 609 7.15 -8.10 29.09
N ALA A 610 5.83 -8.00 28.92
CA ALA A 610 5.22 -7.93 27.59
C ALA A 610 5.10 -6.51 27.06
N SER A 611 5.20 -5.49 27.92
CA SER A 611 4.90 -4.09 27.59
C SER A 611 5.66 -3.09 28.47
N ASN A 612 6.83 -3.46 29.00
CA ASN A 612 7.70 -2.57 29.78
C ASN A 612 8.03 -1.27 29.02
N GLN A 613 8.06 -0.14 29.73
CA GLN A 613 8.38 1.13 29.08
C GLN A 613 9.86 1.24 28.72
N ASN A 614 10.74 0.80 29.62
CA ASN A 614 12.20 0.80 29.46
C ASN A 614 12.72 -0.65 29.48
N THR A 615 13.91 -0.87 28.93
CA THR A 615 14.60 -2.16 29.06
C THR A 615 14.96 -2.46 30.52
N ASP A 616 14.98 -3.74 30.85
CA ASP A 616 15.41 -4.24 32.14
C ASP A 616 16.87 -4.74 32.04
N ALA A 617 17.72 -4.36 32.99
CA ALA A 617 19.09 -4.86 33.04
C ALA A 617 19.19 -6.33 33.48
N GLN A 618 18.11 -6.87 34.06
CA GLN A 618 18.01 -8.26 34.47
C GLN A 618 17.41 -9.16 33.39
N ASP A 619 16.95 -8.59 32.27
CA ASP A 619 16.41 -9.34 31.13
C ASP A 619 17.49 -10.31 30.59
N PRO A 620 17.26 -11.63 30.68
CA PRO A 620 18.23 -12.63 30.28
C PRO A 620 18.06 -13.10 28.83
N TYR A 621 17.15 -12.49 28.06
CA TYR A 621 17.01 -12.75 26.61
C TYR A 621 18.13 -12.05 25.82
N ASN A 622 18.37 -12.51 24.58
CA ASN A 622 19.43 -11.95 23.73
C ASN A 622 19.00 -10.67 22.99
N PHE A 623 17.73 -10.32 23.08
CA PHE A 623 17.14 -9.11 22.52
C PHE A 623 16.33 -8.45 23.62
N HIS A 624 16.29 -7.12 23.61
CA HIS A 624 15.69 -6.32 24.67
C HIS A 624 14.72 -5.33 24.05
N PHE A 625 13.43 -5.57 24.24
CA PHE A 625 12.39 -4.68 23.73
C PHE A 625 11.85 -3.78 24.83
N SER A 626 11.45 -2.57 24.44
CA SER A 626 10.79 -1.61 25.31
C SER A 626 9.98 -0.62 24.46
N VAL A 627 9.00 0.07 25.07
CA VAL A 627 8.24 1.13 24.36
C VAL A 627 9.17 2.25 23.90
N VAL A 628 10.19 2.60 24.70
CA VAL A 628 11.19 3.62 24.34
C VAL A 628 11.95 3.21 23.09
N ASP A 629 12.43 1.96 23.05
CA ASP A 629 13.24 1.46 21.94
C ASP A 629 12.40 1.17 20.69
N ALA A 630 11.11 0.86 20.84
CA ALA A 630 10.18 0.74 19.71
C ALA A 630 9.96 2.09 18.99
N ILE A 631 9.89 3.21 19.75
CA ILE A 631 9.66 4.54 19.18
C ILE A 631 10.93 5.18 18.62
N LYS A 632 12.08 4.88 19.20
CA LYS A 632 13.35 5.52 18.87
C LYS A 632 13.71 5.48 17.37
N PRO A 633 13.59 4.35 16.63
CA PRO A 633 13.90 4.31 15.20
C PRO A 633 13.10 5.32 14.36
N TYR A 634 11.82 5.52 14.68
CA TYR A 634 10.95 6.46 13.97
C TYR A 634 11.39 7.90 14.17
N ILE A 635 11.68 8.28 15.41
CA ILE A 635 12.15 9.64 15.75
C ILE A 635 13.51 9.91 15.11
N ASP A 636 14.44 8.96 15.17
CA ASP A 636 15.77 9.08 14.58
C ASP A 636 15.71 9.21 13.04
N ALA A 637 14.70 8.60 12.40
CA ALA A 637 14.44 8.72 10.97
C ALA A 637 13.75 10.04 10.56
N GLY A 638 13.48 10.93 11.52
CA GLY A 638 12.88 12.24 11.29
C GLY A 638 11.35 12.27 11.29
N VAL A 639 10.68 11.15 11.62
CA VAL A 639 9.22 11.10 11.68
C VAL A 639 8.71 12.10 12.71
N ASN A 640 7.75 12.94 12.31
CA ASN A 640 7.14 13.90 13.21
C ASN A 640 6.47 13.14 14.39
N PRO A 641 6.81 13.46 15.66
CA PRO A 641 6.22 12.81 16.84
C PRO A 641 4.68 12.81 16.86
N ARG A 642 4.05 13.83 16.27
CA ARG A 642 2.59 13.95 16.14
C ARG A 642 1.98 13.03 15.08
N LYS A 643 2.78 12.14 14.46
CA LYS A 643 2.30 11.01 13.65
C LYS A 643 2.45 9.65 14.34
N LEU A 644 2.86 9.60 15.62
CA LEU A 644 3.18 8.35 16.30
C LEU A 644 2.32 8.17 17.55
N THR A 645 1.58 7.06 17.63
CA THR A 645 0.98 6.58 18.87
C THR A 645 1.79 5.40 19.44
N ILE A 646 1.70 5.17 20.75
CA ILE A 646 2.27 3.97 21.40
C ILE A 646 1.17 2.95 21.71
N GLY A 647 1.45 1.67 21.46
CA GLY A 647 0.57 0.57 21.85
C GLY A 647 0.51 0.36 23.37
N VAL A 648 -0.69 0.12 23.89
CA VAL A 648 -0.97 -0.23 25.28
C VAL A 648 -1.86 -1.47 25.30
N PRO A 649 -1.45 -2.56 25.97
CA PRO A 649 -2.25 -3.77 26.03
C PRO A 649 -3.33 -3.65 27.12
N PHE A 650 -4.58 -3.90 26.76
CA PHE A 650 -5.68 -4.10 27.71
C PHE A 650 -5.81 -5.58 28.12
N TYR A 651 -4.71 -6.32 28.03
CA TYR A 651 -4.58 -7.71 28.39
C TYR A 651 -3.22 -7.94 29.06
N GLY A 652 -3.06 -9.10 29.68
CA GLY A 652 -1.78 -9.59 30.14
C GLY A 652 -1.32 -10.82 29.39
N ARG A 653 0.00 -11.03 29.40
CA ARG A 653 0.66 -12.28 28.97
C ARG A 653 1.11 -13.09 30.18
N GLY A 654 0.95 -14.41 30.13
CA GLY A 654 1.09 -15.25 31.31
C GLY A 654 1.75 -16.61 31.12
N TRP A 655 2.43 -17.05 32.17
CA TRP A 655 3.10 -18.34 32.29
C TRP A 655 2.64 -19.09 33.54
N GLN A 656 2.77 -20.41 33.53
CA GLN A 656 2.48 -21.29 34.66
C GLN A 656 3.70 -22.15 35.04
N GLY A 657 3.64 -22.74 36.24
CA GLY A 657 4.76 -23.51 36.79
C GLY A 657 5.97 -22.62 37.07
N VAL A 658 5.74 -21.36 37.41
CA VAL A 658 6.80 -20.35 37.51
C VAL A 658 7.57 -20.50 38.81
N ALA A 659 8.88 -20.68 38.70
CA ALA A 659 9.78 -20.70 39.85
C ALA A 659 9.87 -19.32 40.51
N ASP A 660 9.90 -19.26 41.84
CA ASP A 660 9.98 -17.98 42.57
C ASP A 660 11.29 -17.21 42.33
N GLY A 661 12.41 -17.92 42.35
CA GLY A 661 13.74 -17.32 42.14
C GLY A 661 14.18 -16.30 43.20
N GLY A 662 13.39 -16.06 44.27
CA GLY A 662 13.61 -14.97 45.23
C GLY A 662 13.23 -13.59 44.69
N VAL A 663 12.65 -13.52 43.48
CA VAL A 663 12.30 -12.29 42.75
C VAL A 663 10.85 -12.33 42.26
N HIS A 664 10.00 -13.08 42.95
CA HIS A 664 8.56 -13.16 42.68
C HIS A 664 8.24 -13.59 41.23
N GLY A 665 9.04 -14.51 40.69
CA GLY A 665 8.85 -15.09 39.37
C GLY A 665 9.33 -14.24 38.20
N GLU A 666 9.90 -13.06 38.43
CA GLU A 666 10.43 -12.19 37.38
C GLU A 666 11.68 -12.79 36.72
N TRP A 667 11.67 -12.89 35.39
CA TRP A 667 12.71 -13.53 34.56
C TRP A 667 13.02 -15.01 34.91
N GLN A 668 12.10 -15.70 35.60
CA GLN A 668 12.31 -17.07 36.07
C GLN A 668 11.82 -18.15 35.10
N SER A 669 12.25 -19.39 35.35
CA SER A 669 11.80 -20.55 34.57
C SER A 669 10.31 -20.79 34.74
N ALA A 670 9.66 -21.15 33.64
CA ALA A 670 8.26 -21.55 33.55
C ALA A 670 8.12 -22.89 32.84
N THR A 671 6.93 -23.49 32.89
CA THR A 671 6.63 -24.77 32.21
C THR A 671 5.64 -24.62 31.05
N GLY A 672 5.33 -23.39 30.64
CA GLY A 672 4.42 -23.07 29.54
C GLY A 672 3.46 -21.92 29.83
N ALA A 673 2.60 -21.66 28.87
CA ALA A 673 1.54 -20.66 28.91
C ALA A 673 0.54 -20.93 30.04
N ALA A 674 0.17 -19.88 30.77
CA ALA A 674 -0.90 -19.95 31.76
C ALA A 674 -2.27 -20.13 31.08
N PRO A 675 -3.29 -20.70 31.74
CA PRO A 675 -4.63 -20.80 31.16
C PRO A 675 -5.21 -19.42 30.81
N GLY A 676 -5.65 -19.26 29.55
CA GLY A 676 -6.32 -18.06 29.06
C GLY A 676 -7.80 -18.00 29.44
N GLN A 677 -8.53 -17.00 28.93
CA GLN A 677 -10.00 -16.96 29.06
C GLN A 677 -10.66 -18.08 28.25
N PHE A 678 -10.12 -18.35 27.06
CA PHE A 678 -10.50 -19.47 26.20
C PHE A 678 -9.29 -20.40 26.00
N PRO A 679 -9.50 -21.70 25.72
CA PRO A 679 -8.39 -22.63 25.46
C PRO A 679 -7.43 -22.18 24.37
N GLU A 680 -7.95 -21.56 23.31
CA GLU A 680 -7.20 -21.07 22.15
C GLU A 680 -6.34 -19.82 22.47
N GLU A 681 -6.56 -19.21 23.64
CA GLU A 681 -5.90 -17.99 24.11
C GLU A 681 -5.00 -18.24 25.33
N ALA A 682 -4.52 -19.48 25.52
CA ALA A 682 -3.54 -19.74 26.56
C ALA A 682 -2.39 -18.71 26.52
N GLY A 683 -1.94 -18.29 27.69
CA GLY A 683 -0.92 -17.28 27.86
C GLY A 683 -1.41 -15.85 27.61
N THR A 684 -2.70 -15.62 27.33
CA THR A 684 -3.27 -14.28 27.13
C THR A 684 -4.60 -14.14 27.88
N ARG A 685 -4.82 -12.98 28.51
CA ARG A 685 -6.07 -12.70 29.22
C ARG A 685 -6.37 -11.22 29.33
N GLY A 686 -7.58 -10.79 28.99
CA GLY A 686 -8.00 -9.39 29.16
C GLY A 686 -7.84 -8.92 30.62
N TYR A 687 -7.36 -7.70 30.83
CA TYR A 687 -6.98 -7.16 32.14
C TYR A 687 -8.06 -7.33 33.21
N ALA A 688 -9.30 -6.92 32.91
CA ALA A 688 -10.41 -7.02 33.84
C ALA A 688 -10.75 -8.48 34.18
N ASN A 689 -10.67 -9.38 33.19
CA ASN A 689 -10.91 -10.80 33.41
C ASN A 689 -9.77 -11.48 34.18
N LEU A 690 -8.52 -11.08 33.91
CA LEU A 690 -7.32 -11.55 34.60
C LEU A 690 -7.43 -11.30 36.10
N LEU A 691 -7.64 -10.03 36.50
CA LEU A 691 -7.73 -9.66 37.90
C LEU A 691 -8.93 -10.28 38.62
N ALA A 692 -10.04 -10.50 37.90
CA ALA A 692 -11.23 -11.12 38.49
C ALA A 692 -11.09 -12.64 38.68
N SER A 693 -10.23 -13.31 37.90
CA SER A 693 -10.30 -14.77 37.73
C SER A 693 -9.01 -15.51 38.10
N VAL A 694 -7.89 -14.83 38.30
CA VAL A 694 -6.64 -15.45 38.75
C VAL A 694 -6.50 -15.26 40.27
N PRO A 695 -6.74 -16.31 41.09
CA PRO A 695 -6.66 -16.19 42.54
C PRO A 695 -5.22 -15.95 42.99
N ASN A 696 -5.06 -15.24 44.12
CA ASN A 696 -3.76 -14.94 44.75
C ASN A 696 -2.77 -14.16 43.86
N CYS A 697 -3.25 -13.50 42.79
CA CYS A 697 -2.48 -12.60 41.93
C CYS A 697 -2.05 -11.36 42.72
N THR A 698 -0.85 -11.40 43.30
CA THR A 698 -0.25 -10.25 44.00
C THR A 698 0.47 -9.38 42.99
N VAL A 699 0.09 -8.11 42.88
CA VAL A 699 0.63 -7.16 41.89
C VAL A 699 1.93 -6.54 42.39
N TYR A 700 2.92 -6.48 41.52
CA TYR A 700 4.22 -5.86 41.73
C TYR A 700 4.49 -4.84 40.61
N HIS A 701 5.26 -3.81 40.97
CA HIS A 701 5.69 -2.75 40.06
C HIS A 701 7.21 -2.69 40.08
N ASP A 702 7.84 -2.86 38.91
CA ASP A 702 9.26 -2.57 38.75
C ASP A 702 9.42 -1.12 38.24
N GLU A 703 10.04 -0.27 39.06
CA GLU A 703 10.32 1.13 38.75
C GLU A 703 11.49 1.30 37.75
N GLN A 704 12.36 0.29 37.57
CA GLN A 704 13.46 0.36 36.61
C GLN A 704 12.94 0.19 35.18
N SER A 705 12.35 -0.96 34.88
CA SER A 705 11.78 -1.23 33.56
C SER A 705 10.47 -0.49 33.32
N LEU A 706 9.84 0.04 34.38
CA LEU A 706 8.46 0.53 34.38
C LEU A 706 7.56 -0.54 33.77
N SER A 707 7.37 -1.60 34.55
CA SER A 707 6.55 -2.75 34.20
C SER A 707 5.64 -3.11 35.36
N THR A 708 4.57 -3.84 35.05
CA THR A 708 3.64 -4.36 36.06
C THR A 708 3.44 -5.84 35.80
N TYR A 709 3.46 -6.61 36.88
CA TYR A 709 3.15 -8.02 36.83
C TYR A 709 2.39 -8.46 38.07
N CYS A 710 1.75 -9.62 38.00
CA CYS A 710 1.29 -10.31 39.18
C CYS A 710 1.82 -11.72 39.28
N TYR A 711 2.00 -12.17 40.50
CA TYR A 711 2.57 -13.47 40.83
C TYR A 711 1.69 -14.19 41.86
N THR A 712 1.45 -15.48 41.63
CA THR A 712 0.57 -16.29 42.50
C THR A 712 1.31 -17.24 43.44
N GLY A 713 2.64 -17.09 43.58
CA GLY A 713 3.50 -17.93 44.43
C GLY A 713 4.26 -19.03 43.68
N ASN A 714 5.17 -19.72 44.38
CA ASN A 714 6.09 -20.69 43.79
C ASN A 714 5.37 -21.84 43.08
N ASN A 715 5.82 -22.16 41.86
CA ASN A 715 5.17 -23.08 40.91
C ASN A 715 3.76 -22.64 40.46
N GLY A 716 3.40 -21.37 40.71
CA GLY A 716 2.13 -20.77 40.34
C GLY A 716 2.17 -20.13 38.96
N GLN A 717 1.36 -19.08 38.79
CA GLN A 717 1.29 -18.28 37.58
C GLN A 717 2.01 -16.94 37.76
N TRP A 718 2.53 -16.42 36.65
CA TRP A 718 3.09 -15.09 36.54
C TRP A 718 2.49 -14.40 35.31
N TRP A 719 2.01 -13.18 35.48
CA TRP A 719 1.33 -12.42 34.42
C TRP A 719 1.87 -11.00 34.36
N THR A 720 2.29 -10.55 33.19
CA THR A 720 2.69 -9.15 32.92
C THR A 720 1.56 -8.43 32.18
N PHE A 721 1.28 -7.18 32.54
CA PHE A 721 0.18 -6.38 31.96
C PHE A 721 0.39 -4.89 32.23
N ASP A 722 -0.38 -4.03 31.58
CA ASP A 722 -0.50 -2.62 31.93
C ASP A 722 -1.63 -2.39 32.94
N ASP A 723 -1.34 -1.66 34.01
CA ASP A 723 -2.32 -1.22 35.01
C ASP A 723 -2.40 0.33 35.06
N PRO A 724 -3.29 0.93 35.88
CA PRO A 724 -3.38 2.38 35.99
C PRO A 724 -2.08 3.08 36.43
N TRP A 725 -1.24 2.42 37.24
CA TRP A 725 0.03 2.99 37.69
C TRP A 725 0.99 3.10 36.50
N LEU A 726 1.18 2.01 35.76
CA LEU A 726 2.08 2.00 34.61
C LEU A 726 1.57 2.91 33.48
N ILE A 727 0.27 2.86 33.18
CA ILE A 727 -0.35 3.72 32.17
C ILE A 727 -0.08 5.19 32.49
N THR A 728 -0.20 5.61 33.74
CA THR A 728 0.06 7.01 34.13
C THR A 728 1.49 7.43 33.82
N LYS A 729 2.48 6.55 34.07
CA LYS A 729 3.90 6.80 33.75
C LYS A 729 4.14 6.86 32.24
N LYS A 730 3.56 5.92 31.48
CA LYS A 730 3.61 5.91 30.01
C LYS A 730 3.03 7.19 29.41
N MET A 731 1.89 7.67 29.93
CA MET A 731 1.28 8.90 29.42
C MET A 731 2.15 10.12 29.72
N ALA A 732 2.78 10.19 30.90
CA ALA A 732 3.73 11.27 31.22
C ALA A 732 4.93 11.27 30.27
N TRP A 733 5.50 10.10 30.00
CA TRP A 733 6.60 9.96 29.04
C TRP A 733 6.19 10.35 27.62
N LEU A 734 5.05 9.84 27.13
CA LEU A 734 4.46 10.15 25.83
C LEU A 734 4.31 11.67 25.63
N LYS A 735 3.74 12.36 26.63
CA LYS A 735 3.61 13.83 26.61
C LYS A 735 4.98 14.51 26.54
N SER A 736 5.97 14.04 27.31
CA SER A 736 7.33 14.61 27.29
C SER A 736 8.04 14.49 25.93
N LYS A 737 7.65 13.49 25.12
CA LYS A 737 8.16 13.26 23.76
C LYS A 737 7.34 13.94 22.67
N GLY A 738 6.24 14.59 23.04
CA GLY A 738 5.34 15.23 22.09
C GLY A 738 4.68 14.24 21.13
N LEU A 739 4.54 12.97 21.52
CA LEU A 739 3.90 11.94 20.67
C LEU A 739 2.39 12.20 20.54
N LEU A 740 1.78 11.67 19.46
CA LEU A 740 0.37 11.90 19.13
C LEU A 740 -0.58 11.36 20.20
N GLY A 741 -0.31 10.18 20.76
CA GLY A 741 -1.24 9.53 21.68
C GLY A 741 -0.99 8.03 21.83
N VAL A 742 -2.07 7.29 22.09
CA VAL A 742 -2.03 5.84 22.34
C VAL A 742 -2.92 5.06 21.39
N MET A 743 -2.48 3.84 21.10
CA MET A 743 -3.27 2.77 20.51
C MET A 743 -3.48 1.66 21.55
N ILE A 744 -4.64 1.02 21.53
CA ILE A 744 -5.08 0.07 22.54
C ILE A 744 -5.53 -1.23 21.88
N TRP A 745 -4.90 -2.34 22.24
CA TRP A 745 -5.35 -3.70 21.90
C TRP A 745 -5.69 -4.48 23.17
N GLU A 746 -6.86 -5.06 23.35
CA GLU A 746 -8.12 -4.75 22.67
C GLU A 746 -9.19 -4.33 23.68
N MET A 747 -10.17 -3.55 23.23
CA MET A 747 -11.12 -2.85 24.10
C MET A 747 -11.97 -3.78 24.99
N SER A 748 -12.10 -5.06 24.62
CA SER A 748 -12.84 -6.06 25.40
C SER A 748 -12.13 -6.45 26.71
N GLY A 749 -10.84 -6.16 26.84
CA GLY A 749 -10.05 -6.49 28.02
C GLY A 749 -10.20 -5.52 29.19
N ASP A 750 -10.84 -4.37 29.00
CA ASP A 750 -11.04 -3.34 30.04
C ASP A 750 -12.52 -3.15 30.39
N ASN A 751 -12.78 -2.76 31.64
CA ASN A 751 -14.10 -2.39 32.14
C ASN A 751 -14.29 -0.86 32.25
N GLY A 752 -13.34 -0.07 31.71
CA GLY A 752 -13.28 1.39 31.77
C GLY A 752 -12.19 1.90 32.72
N THR A 753 -11.55 1.03 33.48
CA THR A 753 -10.48 1.38 34.44
C THR A 753 -9.24 1.87 33.71
N LEU A 754 -8.71 1.07 32.79
CA LEU A 754 -7.50 1.41 32.04
C LEU A 754 -7.75 2.60 31.10
N MET A 755 -8.91 2.65 30.44
CA MET A 755 -9.27 3.78 29.60
C MET A 755 -9.39 5.10 30.39
N THR A 756 -9.81 5.05 31.65
CA THR A 756 -9.83 6.23 32.53
C THR A 756 -8.42 6.66 32.95
N ALA A 757 -7.51 5.71 33.19
CA ALA A 757 -6.11 6.02 33.47
C ALA A 757 -5.43 6.71 32.28
N ILE A 758 -5.68 6.22 31.05
CA ILE A 758 -5.21 6.86 29.81
C ILE A 758 -5.76 8.29 29.71
N ASP A 759 -7.07 8.45 29.87
CA ASP A 759 -7.70 9.77 29.73
C ASP A 759 -7.18 10.79 30.74
N ASN A 760 -7.01 10.39 32.00
CA ASN A 760 -6.45 11.24 33.05
C ASN A 760 -4.97 11.56 32.79
N GLY A 761 -4.18 10.58 32.35
CA GLY A 761 -2.76 10.77 32.08
C GLY A 761 -2.48 11.72 30.90
N LEU A 762 -3.40 11.79 29.93
CA LEU A 762 -3.29 12.65 28.74
C LEU A 762 -3.96 14.03 28.90
N LYS A 763 -4.57 14.31 30.06
CA LYS A 763 -5.09 15.64 30.41
C LYS A 763 -4.01 16.56 30.99
#